data_AF-A0A9P4I7Y4-F1
#
_entry.id   AF-A0A9P4I7Y4-F1
#
_cell.length_a   1.000
_cell.length_b   1.000
_cell.length_c   1.000
_cell.angle_alpha   90.00
_cell.angle_beta   90.00
_cell.angle_gamma   90.00
#
_symmetry.space_group_name_H-M   'P 1'
#
loop_
_entity.id
_entity.type
_entity.pdbx_description
1 polymer ?
#
loop_
_entity_poly.entity_id
_entity_poly.type
_entity_poly.pdbx_seq_one_letter_code
_entity_poly.pdbx_strand_id
1 'polypeptide(L)'
;MPEQEPERGSRRHYARLICRNCRSRKIKCELPDADCIEPSSVPQTAERSCKRCHNFDLECIVERTILGRPAAKRPRPNSSTAIEPRGQDEGETPQRSGMEIDGYIFSEAADDGFMSRHDNRSRPLGRPSKQDLFQSIIDPANLFSSILAKDQGFGTSITPASSQWNKPLPDVIDNDLAASLDKRLVWQRFFIPQIPTLVNIRHRLTTGGNATENLATNLLFALLCLIALETPSILPRQPPELIRRVRLAVSTYGQVFIFDPPKHSDSVLACLLLADYKPTALAGSQIVAHKAVKSSLFIHMAYRVAERLGLMSTPTNLGREPPRVASLLESSLIDSLQGLQVYFREAFMDGFVAKPLQEMHHLLNCVKPHVDTYSSVLQNRPCSPRTFYCAQSTMADYILMKSLINLKQSWNEPGNLTAIIEDVERENQHQIEQTSSFYTDSSDYMSPDEHSAVLCLLELRYHTIFVTVWGMGLLYAAVLKARLKSGGVGNDAEIYSQEVAQLTNHVLEGYKDDSDSRAQNISMFMKRFGIPYPAQVEVILEEFVDCSKNLKLGGVQFRPPRYLVLEIVKHCKNLLENNILQLKGFGVLHVTFEKQLELFAQCVHAFESMAASPWNSIDAAYANGCIYAAASKMISGLRNLMLGLKTRRPEGDSGQQPPETLQMPTSLDDLDVSQLDFVTNDGNWWPSIEFDVLGMMQEQPDQSFDPNLFPEFD
;
A
#
# COMPACT_ATOMS: atom_id res chain seq x y z
N MET A 1 -20.15 -56.08 12.93
CA MET A 1 -19.44 -55.85 14.20
C MET A 1 -19.79 -54.45 14.68
N PRO A 2 -20.16 -54.25 15.95
CA PRO A 2 -20.54 -52.94 16.46
C PRO A 2 -19.32 -52.03 16.60
N GLU A 3 -19.52 -50.75 16.24
CA GLU A 3 -18.56 -49.66 16.35
C GLU A 3 -18.12 -49.45 17.81
N GLN A 4 -16.82 -49.53 18.06
CA GLN A 4 -16.23 -49.10 19.32
C GLN A 4 -16.19 -47.57 19.34
N GLU A 5 -16.95 -46.98 20.26
CA GLU A 5 -16.77 -45.59 20.67
C GLU A 5 -15.31 -45.36 21.09
N PRO A 6 -14.65 -44.26 20.67
CA PRO A 6 -13.31 -43.96 21.16
C PRO A 6 -13.37 -43.66 22.66
N GLU A 7 -12.73 -44.51 23.46
CA GLU A 7 -12.51 -44.28 24.89
C GLU A 7 -11.96 -42.86 25.09
N ARG A 8 -12.71 -42.05 25.83
CA ARG A 8 -12.23 -40.76 26.32
C ARG A 8 -11.06 -41.04 27.25
N GLY A 9 -9.85 -40.94 26.71
CA GLY A 9 -8.61 -41.04 27.48
C GLY A 9 -8.67 -40.17 28.74
N SER A 10 -8.07 -40.68 29.81
CA SER A 10 -7.94 -40.00 31.10
C SER A 10 -7.55 -38.52 30.88
N ARG A 11 -8.24 -37.60 31.57
CA ARG A 11 -7.88 -36.17 31.58
C ARG A 11 -6.44 -36.06 32.07
N ARG A 12 -5.51 -36.02 31.12
CA ARG A 12 -4.08 -35.83 31.35
C ARG A 12 -3.87 -34.58 32.21
N HIS A 13 -2.83 -34.61 33.03
CA HIS A 13 -2.43 -33.62 34.04
C HIS A 13 -2.24 -32.16 33.53
N TYR A 14 -2.48 -31.90 32.23
CA TYR A 14 -2.39 -30.60 31.54
C TYR A 14 -3.32 -29.49 32.08
N ALA A 15 -4.31 -29.80 32.91
CA ALA A 15 -5.30 -28.79 33.32
C ALA A 15 -4.75 -27.69 34.25
N ARG A 16 -3.53 -27.83 34.77
CA ARG A 16 -2.98 -27.00 35.86
C ARG A 16 -1.84 -26.05 35.47
N LEU A 17 -1.30 -26.12 34.24
CA LEU A 17 -0.15 -25.30 33.81
C LEU A 17 -0.45 -24.59 32.49
N ILE A 18 -0.21 -23.28 32.44
CA ILE A 18 -0.31 -22.47 31.21
C ILE A 18 0.76 -21.38 31.24
N CYS A 19 1.39 -21.06 30.10
CA CYS A 19 2.28 -19.91 30.04
C CYS A 19 1.50 -18.59 29.96
N ARG A 20 2.09 -17.49 30.46
CA ARG A 20 1.48 -16.15 30.47
C ARG A 20 1.00 -15.71 29.08
N ASN A 21 1.81 -15.94 28.05
CA ASN A 21 1.49 -15.53 26.67
C ASN A 21 0.33 -16.32 26.06
N CYS A 22 0.22 -17.62 26.34
CA CYS A 22 -0.94 -18.40 25.91
C CYS A 22 -2.19 -18.05 26.72
N ARG A 23 -2.02 -17.75 28.02
CA ARG A 23 -3.11 -17.35 28.92
C ARG A 23 -3.72 -16.01 28.54
N SER A 24 -2.89 -14.99 28.30
CA SER A 24 -3.35 -13.64 27.90
C SER A 24 -4.12 -13.68 26.59
N ARG A 25 -3.71 -14.54 25.66
CA ARG A 25 -4.33 -14.73 24.34
C ARG A 25 -5.48 -15.75 24.32
N LYS A 26 -5.78 -16.39 25.46
CA LYS A 26 -6.85 -17.41 25.60
C LYS A 26 -6.76 -18.57 24.59
N ILE A 27 -5.55 -19.04 24.35
CA ILE A 27 -5.23 -20.10 23.38
C ILE A 27 -4.67 -21.33 24.09
N LYS A 28 -4.70 -22.48 23.40
CA LYS A 28 -4.10 -23.72 23.90
C LYS A 28 -2.59 -23.55 24.06
N CYS A 29 -2.05 -24.00 25.19
CA CYS A 29 -0.62 -23.99 25.47
C CYS A 29 -0.08 -25.42 25.35
N GLU A 30 0.91 -25.62 24.48
CA GLU A 30 1.52 -26.92 24.23
C GLU A 30 2.90 -26.94 24.87
N LEU A 31 2.93 -27.26 26.17
CA LEU A 31 4.16 -27.40 26.94
C LEU A 31 4.82 -28.77 26.64
N PRO A 32 6.16 -28.86 26.67
CA PRO A 32 6.90 -30.12 26.72
C PRO A 32 6.52 -30.98 27.94
N ASP A 33 7.10 -32.17 28.04
CA ASP A 33 6.67 -33.22 28.98
C ASP A 33 6.39 -32.71 30.41
N ALA A 34 5.24 -33.10 30.97
CA ALA A 34 4.64 -32.44 32.13
C ALA A 34 5.45 -32.65 33.43
N ASP A 35 6.27 -33.69 33.49
CA ASP A 35 7.08 -34.05 34.64
C ASP A 35 8.39 -33.24 34.72
N CYS A 36 8.71 -32.47 33.67
CA CYS A 36 9.95 -31.69 33.56
C CYS A 36 9.75 -30.16 33.74
N ILE A 37 8.50 -29.71 33.92
CA ILE A 37 8.16 -28.27 33.89
C ILE A 37 7.50 -27.86 35.20
N GLU A 38 8.24 -27.11 36.01
CA GLU A 38 7.71 -26.47 37.21
C GLU A 38 7.27 -25.03 36.91
N PRO A 39 6.17 -24.54 37.54
CA PRO A 39 5.80 -23.14 37.47
C PRO A 39 6.90 -22.27 38.05
N SER A 40 7.34 -21.28 37.29
CA SER A 40 8.43 -20.37 37.65
C SER A 40 8.07 -18.96 37.24
N SER A 41 8.53 -17.98 38.01
CA SER A 41 8.46 -16.56 37.64
C SER A 41 9.55 -16.16 36.63
N VAL A 42 10.48 -17.06 36.33
CA VAL A 42 11.57 -16.88 35.36
C VAL A 42 11.16 -17.53 34.03
N PRO A 43 11.50 -16.92 32.88
CA PRO A 43 11.27 -17.55 31.57
C PRO A 43 11.90 -18.94 31.49
N GLN A 44 11.14 -19.91 30.97
CA GLN A 44 11.66 -21.26 30.71
C GLN A 44 12.74 -21.20 29.62
N THR A 45 13.72 -22.10 29.69
CA THR A 45 14.71 -22.30 28.62
C THR A 45 14.04 -22.76 27.32
N ALA A 46 14.69 -22.59 26.17
CA ALA A 46 14.13 -22.92 24.86
C ALA A 46 13.54 -24.35 24.81
N GLU A 47 14.25 -25.33 25.37
CA GLU A 47 13.84 -26.75 25.42
C GLU A 47 12.61 -27.02 26.31
N ARG A 48 12.32 -26.13 27.27
CA ARG A 48 11.22 -26.26 28.25
C ARG A 48 10.09 -25.26 27.99
N SER A 49 10.26 -24.38 27.02
CA SER A 49 9.27 -23.42 26.61
C SER A 49 8.13 -24.11 25.83
N CYS A 50 6.91 -23.57 25.92
CA CYS A 50 5.82 -24.12 25.13
C CYS A 50 6.13 -23.93 23.64
N LYS A 51 5.71 -24.88 22.80
CA LYS A 51 6.01 -24.89 21.36
C LYS A 51 5.75 -23.53 20.71
N ARG A 52 4.69 -22.85 21.14
CA ARG A 52 4.35 -21.51 20.65
C ARG A 52 5.34 -20.43 21.12
N CYS A 53 5.63 -20.32 22.41
CA CYS A 53 6.58 -19.33 22.89
C CYS A 53 7.99 -19.58 22.33
N HIS A 54 8.40 -20.85 22.23
CA HIS A 54 9.60 -21.26 21.53
C HIS A 54 9.61 -20.73 20.09
N ASN A 55 8.54 -20.99 19.35
CA ASN A 55 8.44 -20.60 17.95
C ASN A 55 8.37 -19.08 17.77
N PHE A 56 7.81 -18.32 18.72
CA PHE A 56 7.71 -16.86 18.63
C PHE A 56 8.85 -16.11 19.33
N ASP A 57 9.86 -16.81 19.84
CA ASP A 57 10.94 -16.26 20.68
C ASP A 57 10.41 -15.36 21.81
N LEU A 58 9.34 -15.82 22.46
CA LEU A 58 8.71 -15.12 23.56
C LEU A 58 9.13 -15.75 24.88
N GLU A 59 9.27 -14.92 25.90
CA GLU A 59 9.46 -15.39 27.27
C GLU A 59 8.34 -16.35 27.69
N CYS A 60 8.67 -17.62 27.87
CA CYS A 60 7.71 -18.63 28.29
C CYS A 60 7.68 -18.75 29.81
N ILE A 61 6.94 -17.87 30.48
CA ILE A 61 6.74 -17.95 31.94
C ILE A 61 5.52 -18.83 32.23
N VAL A 62 5.75 -19.99 32.85
CA VAL A 62 4.70 -20.99 33.16
C VAL A 62 4.14 -20.76 34.55
N GLU A 63 2.82 -20.61 34.66
CA GLU A 63 2.13 -20.41 35.93
C GLU A 63 1.14 -21.56 36.23
N ARG A 64 0.84 -21.77 37.52
CA ARG A 64 -0.28 -22.61 37.92
C ARG A 64 -1.61 -21.93 37.58
N THR A 65 -2.49 -22.61 36.88
CA THR A 65 -3.87 -22.15 36.69
C THR A 65 -4.67 -22.38 37.98
N ILE A 66 -5.18 -21.30 38.57
CA ILE A 66 -6.25 -21.38 39.58
C ILE A 66 -7.55 -21.57 38.81
N LEU A 67 -8.00 -22.82 38.66
CA LEU A 67 -9.33 -23.12 38.13
C LEU A 67 -10.39 -22.80 39.20
N GLY A 68 -11.00 -21.63 39.09
CA GLY A 68 -12.17 -21.24 39.88
C GLY A 68 -12.65 -19.84 39.48
N ARG A 69 -13.79 -19.74 38.78
CA ARG A 69 -14.52 -18.47 38.65
C ARG A 69 -15.31 -18.26 39.95
N PRO A 70 -15.18 -17.14 40.67
CA PRO A 70 -16.32 -16.60 41.38
C PRO A 70 -17.40 -16.34 40.32
N ALA A 71 -18.57 -16.95 40.46
CA ALA A 71 -19.70 -16.71 39.59
C ALA A 71 -20.12 -15.24 39.75
N ALA A 72 -19.68 -14.38 38.83
CA ALA A 72 -20.22 -13.03 38.72
C ALA A 72 -21.68 -13.17 38.27
N LYS A 73 -22.61 -13.00 39.24
CA LYS A 73 -24.04 -12.81 38.99
C LYS A 73 -24.20 -11.61 38.06
N ARG A 74 -24.36 -11.84 36.76
CA ARG A 74 -24.90 -10.83 35.83
C ARG A 74 -26.42 -10.94 35.85
N PRO A 75 -27.16 -9.84 36.08
CA PRO A 75 -28.60 -9.85 35.94
C PRO A 75 -28.96 -10.09 34.47
N ARG A 76 -29.82 -11.07 34.22
CA ARG A 76 -30.45 -11.32 32.92
C ARG A 76 -31.54 -10.26 32.69
N PRO A 77 -31.56 -9.53 31.56
CA PRO A 77 -32.79 -8.94 31.08
C PRO A 77 -33.62 -10.05 30.42
N ASN A 78 -34.86 -10.22 30.91
CA ASN A 78 -35.87 -11.05 30.29
C ASN A 78 -36.48 -10.32 29.08
N SER A 79 -36.48 -10.97 27.92
CA SER A 79 -37.52 -10.96 26.84
C SER A 79 -36.81 -11.52 25.60
N SER A 80 -37.03 -12.76 25.16
CA SER A 80 -38.27 -13.34 24.63
C SER A 80 -38.83 -12.56 23.45
N THR A 81 -38.20 -12.69 22.28
CA THR A 81 -38.92 -12.93 21.02
C THR A 81 -37.98 -13.65 20.07
N ALA A 82 -38.25 -14.94 19.88
CA ALA A 82 -37.78 -15.69 18.72
C ALA A 82 -38.41 -15.07 17.46
N ILE A 83 -37.59 -14.79 16.46
CA ILE A 83 -38.07 -14.57 15.09
C ILE A 83 -37.44 -15.68 14.27
N GLU A 84 -38.28 -16.66 13.92
CA GLU A 84 -38.00 -17.69 12.92
C GLU A 84 -37.89 -17.09 11.50
N PRO A 85 -37.23 -17.80 10.56
CA PRO A 85 -37.03 -17.31 9.21
C PRO A 85 -38.30 -17.52 8.35
N ARG A 86 -38.87 -16.42 7.87
CA ARG A 86 -39.76 -16.33 6.70
C ARG A 86 -39.20 -15.20 5.84
N GLY A 87 -39.13 -15.22 4.53
CA GLY A 87 -39.48 -16.13 3.45
C GLY A 87 -38.97 -15.41 2.20
N GLN A 88 -38.73 -16.13 1.10
CA GLN A 88 -38.37 -15.52 -0.18
C GLN A 88 -39.43 -14.50 -0.60
N ASP A 89 -39.00 -13.26 -0.84
CA ASP A 89 -39.63 -12.37 -1.80
C ASP A 89 -38.54 -11.95 -2.80
N GLU A 90 -38.79 -12.31 -4.05
CA GLU A 90 -38.03 -11.90 -5.22
C GLU A 90 -38.40 -10.45 -5.56
N GLY A 91 -37.39 -9.63 -5.88
CA GLY A 91 -37.60 -8.39 -6.62
C GLY A 91 -37.57 -7.12 -5.79
N GLU A 92 -36.40 -6.76 -5.26
CA GLU A 92 -36.00 -5.36 -5.08
C GLU A 92 -34.47 -5.30 -5.09
N THR A 93 -33.91 -4.73 -6.16
CA THR A 93 -32.48 -4.38 -6.26
C THR A 93 -32.05 -3.58 -5.03
N PRO A 94 -30.98 -3.97 -4.31
CA PRO A 94 -30.49 -3.16 -3.20
C PRO A 94 -30.03 -1.82 -3.76
N GLN A 95 -30.79 -0.77 -3.42
CA GLN A 95 -30.45 0.61 -3.67
C GLN A 95 -29.02 0.85 -3.16
N ARG A 96 -28.16 1.35 -4.05
CA ARG A 96 -26.74 1.68 -3.79
C ARG A 96 -26.64 2.62 -2.59
N SER A 97 -26.37 2.09 -1.40
CA SER A 97 -25.90 2.91 -0.28
C SER A 97 -24.52 3.44 -0.67
N GLY A 98 -24.42 4.76 -0.87
CA GLY A 98 -23.15 5.41 -1.16
C GLY A 98 -22.13 5.09 -0.08
N MET A 99 -20.89 4.82 -0.48
CA MET A 99 -19.78 4.62 0.44
C MET A 99 -19.56 5.92 1.24
N GLU A 100 -19.56 5.85 2.58
CA GLU A 100 -19.37 7.03 3.46
C GLU A 100 -17.90 7.49 3.46
N ILE A 101 -17.47 8.14 2.37
CA ILE A 101 -16.09 8.66 2.22
C ILE A 101 -15.97 10.06 2.84
N ASP A 102 -17.05 10.84 2.84
CA ASP A 102 -17.11 12.27 3.20
C ASP A 102 -16.52 12.56 4.58
N GLY A 103 -16.74 11.66 5.55
CA GLY A 103 -16.24 11.82 6.91
C GLY A 103 -14.71 11.76 7.03
N TYR A 104 -14.02 11.20 6.03
CA TYR A 104 -12.56 11.07 5.98
C TYR A 104 -11.89 12.10 5.05
N ILE A 105 -12.68 12.98 4.44
CA ILE A 105 -12.20 14.18 3.74
C ILE A 105 -12.21 15.31 4.76
N PHE A 106 -11.12 16.10 4.83
CA PHE A 106 -10.86 17.14 5.83
C PHE A 106 -12.03 17.53 6.75
N SER A 107 -11.94 17.17 8.04
CA SER A 107 -13.02 17.23 9.03
C SER A 107 -13.78 18.56 9.12
N GLU A 108 -13.11 19.69 8.87
CA GLU A 108 -13.73 21.02 8.97
C GLU A 108 -14.52 21.41 7.71
N ALA A 109 -14.19 20.88 6.54
CA ALA A 109 -15.00 21.05 5.33
C ALA A 109 -16.37 20.34 5.45
N ALA A 110 -16.47 19.35 6.35
CA ALA A 110 -17.74 18.71 6.67
C ALA A 110 -18.55 19.47 7.76
N ASP A 111 -17.92 20.36 8.53
CA ASP A 111 -18.56 21.15 9.60
C ASP A 111 -19.22 22.43 9.09
N ASP A 112 -18.67 23.06 8.06
CA ASP A 112 -19.21 24.29 7.47
C ASP A 112 -20.49 24.07 6.63
N GLY A 113 -21.14 22.91 6.74
CA GLY A 113 -22.28 22.53 5.87
C GLY A 113 -21.89 22.37 4.39
N PHE A 114 -20.63 22.60 4.05
CA PHE A 114 -20.12 22.63 2.68
C PHE A 114 -20.28 21.29 1.96
N MET A 115 -20.15 20.16 2.69
CA MET A 115 -20.34 18.81 2.15
C MET A 115 -21.74 18.21 2.41
N SER A 116 -22.54 18.79 3.32
CA SER A 116 -23.77 18.15 3.82
C SER A 116 -25.04 18.74 3.18
N ARG A 117 -25.39 18.23 2.00
CA ARG A 117 -26.73 18.39 1.42
C ARG A 117 -27.13 17.17 0.58
N HIS A 118 -26.98 15.97 1.14
CA HIS A 118 -27.70 14.80 0.64
C HIS A 118 -28.99 14.64 1.43
N ASP A 119 -30.09 14.45 0.70
CA ASP A 119 -31.46 14.36 1.18
C ASP A 119 -31.63 13.53 2.47
N ASN A 120 -32.50 14.06 3.33
CA ASN A 120 -33.03 13.40 4.52
C ASN A 120 -33.40 11.93 4.24
N ARG A 121 -32.56 10.96 4.66
CA ARG A 121 -33.01 9.64 5.16
C ARG A 121 -31.99 8.71 5.81
N SER A 122 -30.73 9.10 6.01
CA SER A 122 -29.82 8.30 6.83
C SER A 122 -28.88 9.20 7.64
N ARG A 123 -29.09 9.27 8.96
CA ARG A 123 -28.09 9.83 9.88
C ARG A 123 -26.76 9.09 9.64
N PRO A 124 -25.64 9.76 9.39
CA PRO A 124 -24.36 9.08 9.24
C PRO A 124 -24.04 8.32 10.53
N LEU A 125 -23.67 7.05 10.38
CA LEU A 125 -23.16 6.23 11.49
C LEU A 125 -21.82 6.82 11.93
N GLY A 126 -21.83 7.60 13.03
CA GLY A 126 -20.67 8.05 13.81
C GLY A 126 -19.55 8.71 13.00
N ARG A 127 -19.38 10.03 13.13
CA ARG A 127 -18.20 10.72 12.58
C ARG A 127 -16.89 10.08 13.07
N PRO A 128 -15.86 9.97 12.21
CA PRO A 128 -14.57 9.42 12.63
C PRO A 128 -13.95 10.29 13.73
N SER A 129 -13.19 9.66 14.62
CA SER A 129 -12.45 10.39 15.64
C SER A 129 -11.29 11.17 15.01
N LYS A 130 -10.76 12.19 15.72
CA LYS A 130 -9.53 12.90 15.30
C LYS A 130 -8.35 11.94 15.08
N GLN A 131 -8.29 10.86 15.87
CA GLN A 131 -7.27 9.84 15.71
C GLN A 131 -7.47 9.03 14.42
N ASP A 132 -8.70 8.66 14.08
CA ASP A 132 -8.98 7.92 12.84
C ASP A 132 -8.66 8.77 11.60
N LEU A 133 -8.95 10.07 11.66
CA LEU A 133 -8.59 11.04 10.62
C LEU A 133 -7.08 11.15 10.45
N PHE A 134 -6.36 11.35 11.56
CA PHE A 134 -4.90 11.38 11.57
C PHE A 134 -4.31 10.12 10.92
N GLN A 135 -4.76 8.95 11.36
CA GLN A 135 -4.31 7.66 10.83
C GLN A 135 -4.62 7.49 9.34
N SER A 136 -5.76 8.02 8.86
CA SER A 136 -6.14 7.95 7.45
C SER A 136 -5.31 8.85 6.53
N ILE A 137 -4.74 9.93 7.06
CA ILE A 137 -3.89 10.87 6.31
C ILE A 137 -2.46 10.32 6.20
N ILE A 138 -1.94 9.74 7.29
CA ILE A 138 -0.55 9.25 7.33
C ILE A 138 -0.39 7.85 6.72
N ASP A 139 -1.45 7.03 6.69
CA ASP A 139 -1.42 5.68 6.13
C ASP A 139 -2.70 5.38 5.31
N PRO A 140 -2.57 5.18 3.98
CA PRO A 140 -3.72 4.87 3.13
C PRO A 140 -4.37 3.52 3.47
N ALA A 141 -3.68 2.58 4.10
CA ALA A 141 -4.27 1.33 4.54
C ALA A 141 -5.29 1.54 5.67
N ASN A 142 -5.05 2.51 6.55
CA ASN A 142 -5.99 2.91 7.60
C ASN A 142 -7.23 3.60 7.00
N LEU A 143 -7.06 4.45 5.99
CA LEU A 143 -8.17 5.05 5.25
C LEU A 143 -9.08 3.96 4.66
N PHE A 144 -8.51 3.02 3.91
CA PHE A 144 -9.27 1.93 3.31
C PHE A 144 -10.03 1.12 4.35
N SER A 145 -9.32 0.68 5.40
CA SER A 145 -9.91 -0.14 6.45
C SER A 145 -11.07 0.56 7.15
N SER A 146 -10.96 1.86 7.37
CA SER A 146 -11.96 2.65 8.08
C SER A 146 -13.21 2.92 7.24
N ILE A 147 -13.04 3.25 5.96
CA ILE A 147 -14.16 3.42 5.02
C ILE A 147 -14.90 2.08 4.83
N LEU A 148 -14.17 0.99 4.59
CA LEU A 148 -14.76 -0.34 4.38
C LEU A 148 -15.41 -0.90 5.64
N ALA A 149 -15.04 -0.44 6.84
CA ALA A 149 -15.69 -0.85 8.08
C ALA A 149 -17.17 -0.45 8.14
N LYS A 150 -17.55 0.60 7.42
CA LYS A 150 -18.91 1.15 7.38
C LYS A 150 -19.74 0.62 6.20
N ASP A 151 -19.10 0.01 5.22
CA ASP A 151 -19.77 -0.51 4.03
C ASP A 151 -20.33 -1.92 4.29
N GLN A 152 -21.65 -2.06 4.12
CA GLN A 152 -22.35 -3.32 4.35
C GLN A 152 -22.16 -4.36 3.24
N GLY A 153 -21.65 -3.98 2.07
CA GLY A 153 -21.43 -4.86 0.93
C GLY A 153 -20.05 -5.51 0.93
N PHE A 154 -19.01 -4.84 1.44
CA PHE A 154 -17.64 -5.36 1.40
C PHE A 154 -17.49 -6.64 2.23
N GLY A 155 -16.95 -7.70 1.62
CA GLY A 155 -16.66 -8.94 2.34
C GLY A 155 -17.89 -9.74 2.80
N THR A 156 -19.10 -9.40 2.34
CA THR A 156 -20.34 -10.13 2.67
C THR A 156 -20.34 -11.60 2.23
N SER A 157 -19.63 -11.91 1.15
CA SER A 157 -19.50 -13.28 0.61
C SER A 157 -18.33 -14.05 1.24
N ILE A 158 -17.59 -13.45 2.18
CA ILE A 158 -16.53 -14.14 2.91
C ILE A 158 -17.17 -15.19 3.80
N THR A 159 -17.05 -16.44 3.36
CA THR A 159 -17.62 -17.58 4.06
C THR A 159 -16.65 -17.99 5.18
N PRO A 160 -17.09 -18.11 6.45
CA PRO A 160 -16.27 -18.69 7.50
C PRO A 160 -15.91 -20.14 7.13
N ALA A 161 -14.65 -20.54 7.30
CA ALA A 161 -14.26 -21.94 7.15
C ALA A 161 -14.94 -22.77 8.25
N SER A 162 -16.10 -23.31 7.91
CA SER A 162 -16.90 -24.22 8.73
C SER A 162 -16.67 -25.68 8.34
N SER A 163 -16.13 -25.93 7.15
CA SER A 163 -15.83 -27.26 6.62
C SER A 163 -14.34 -27.55 6.66
N GLN A 164 -13.97 -28.73 7.17
CA GLN A 164 -12.58 -29.22 7.10
C GLN A 164 -12.24 -29.61 5.66
N TRP A 165 -11.11 -29.11 5.16
CA TRP A 165 -10.52 -29.54 3.90
C TRP A 165 -9.69 -30.82 4.10
N ASN A 166 -10.15 -31.94 3.54
CA ASN A 166 -9.59 -33.26 3.81
C ASN A 166 -8.87 -33.90 2.61
N LYS A 167 -8.80 -33.22 1.46
CA LYS A 167 -8.17 -33.76 0.24
C LYS A 167 -6.88 -33.00 -0.09
N PRO A 168 -5.77 -33.65 -0.47
CA PRO A 168 -4.59 -32.94 -0.92
C PRO A 168 -4.93 -32.06 -2.13
N LEU A 169 -4.57 -30.77 -2.10
CA LEU A 169 -4.80 -29.88 -3.23
C LEU A 169 -4.08 -30.32 -4.54
N PRO A 170 -2.88 -30.93 -4.49
CA PRO A 170 -2.24 -31.52 -5.68
C PRO A 170 -3.06 -32.61 -6.39
N ASP A 171 -4.05 -33.22 -5.73
CA ASP A 171 -4.93 -34.21 -6.35
C ASP A 171 -6.09 -33.57 -7.11
N VAL A 172 -6.38 -32.30 -6.79
CA VAL A 172 -7.43 -31.50 -7.45
C VAL A 172 -6.88 -30.69 -8.61
N ILE A 173 -5.60 -30.31 -8.53
CA ILE A 173 -4.89 -29.54 -9.56
C ILE A 173 -3.78 -30.42 -10.12
N ASP A 174 -4.02 -31.00 -11.30
CA ASP A 174 -3.02 -31.79 -12.01
C ASP A 174 -1.87 -30.92 -12.55
N ASN A 175 -0.84 -31.56 -13.12
CA ASN A 175 0.34 -30.87 -13.64
C ASN A 175 0.00 -29.94 -14.82
N ASP A 176 -0.95 -30.31 -15.67
CA ASP A 176 -1.32 -29.55 -16.87
C ASP A 176 -2.08 -28.27 -16.49
N LEU A 177 -3.02 -28.39 -15.56
CA LEU A 177 -3.73 -27.26 -14.98
C LEU A 177 -2.77 -26.36 -14.19
N ALA A 178 -1.84 -26.93 -13.41
CA ALA A 178 -0.81 -26.17 -12.72
C ALA A 178 0.04 -25.36 -13.71
N ALA A 179 0.50 -25.96 -14.81
CA ALA A 179 1.27 -25.27 -15.85
C ALA A 179 0.45 -24.19 -16.58
N SER A 180 -0.86 -24.42 -16.78
CA SER A 180 -1.77 -23.44 -17.38
C SER A 180 -2.02 -22.23 -16.48
N LEU A 181 -2.26 -22.47 -15.18
CA LEU A 181 -2.41 -21.44 -14.16
C LEU A 181 -1.12 -20.64 -13.98
N ASP A 182 0.04 -21.30 -14.12
CA ASP A 182 1.35 -20.70 -13.93
C ASP A 182 1.61 -19.50 -14.85
N LYS A 183 1.11 -19.58 -16.09
CA LYS A 183 1.19 -18.52 -17.09
C LYS A 183 0.50 -17.22 -16.67
N ARG A 184 -0.39 -17.29 -15.66
CA ARG A 184 -1.15 -16.14 -15.15
C ARG A 184 -0.48 -15.43 -13.97
N LEU A 185 0.64 -15.96 -13.49
CA LEU A 185 1.34 -15.48 -12.28
C LEU A 185 2.60 -14.65 -12.59
N VAL A 186 2.73 -14.20 -13.84
CA VAL A 186 3.87 -13.42 -14.34
C VAL A 186 4.09 -12.14 -13.54
N TRP A 187 3.05 -11.38 -13.22
CA TRP A 187 3.15 -10.16 -12.42
C TRP A 187 3.54 -10.45 -10.97
N GLN A 188 2.98 -11.50 -10.35
CA GLN A 188 3.37 -11.90 -9.00
C GLN A 188 4.87 -12.24 -8.94
N ARG A 189 5.39 -12.93 -9.96
CA ARG A 189 6.83 -13.24 -10.09
C ARG A 189 7.69 -12.05 -10.45
N PHE A 190 7.14 -11.06 -11.15
CA PHE A 190 7.86 -9.82 -11.43
C PHE A 190 8.12 -9.05 -10.12
N PHE A 191 7.09 -8.89 -9.29
CA PHE A 191 7.20 -8.19 -8.00
C PHE A 191 7.85 -9.02 -6.88
N ILE A 192 7.77 -10.36 -6.96
CA ILE A 192 8.35 -11.29 -5.97
C ILE A 192 9.08 -12.41 -6.74
N PRO A 193 10.33 -12.18 -7.19
CA PRO A 193 11.09 -13.11 -8.04
C PRO A 193 11.32 -14.49 -7.43
N GLN A 194 11.25 -14.61 -6.11
CA GLN A 194 11.43 -15.84 -5.34
C GLN A 194 10.25 -16.81 -5.50
N ILE A 195 9.12 -16.39 -6.09
CA ILE A 195 7.95 -17.25 -6.25
C ILE A 195 8.27 -18.42 -7.20
N PRO A 196 8.24 -19.67 -6.73
CA PRO A 196 8.48 -20.82 -7.57
C PRO A 196 7.34 -21.06 -8.56
N THR A 197 7.58 -21.90 -9.57
CA THR A 197 6.52 -22.34 -10.49
C THR A 197 5.54 -23.27 -9.77
N LEU A 198 4.26 -23.21 -10.12
CA LEU A 198 3.22 -24.09 -9.60
C LEU A 198 3.57 -25.56 -9.83
N VAL A 199 4.19 -25.87 -10.98
CA VAL A 199 4.69 -27.22 -11.30
C VAL A 199 5.78 -27.66 -10.32
N ASN A 200 6.74 -26.77 -10.01
CA ASN A 200 7.80 -27.06 -9.04
C ASN A 200 7.23 -27.30 -7.62
N ILE A 201 6.33 -26.42 -7.17
CA ILE A 201 5.68 -26.55 -5.86
C ILE A 201 4.89 -27.86 -5.79
N ARG A 202 4.12 -28.17 -6.84
CA ARG A 202 3.36 -29.41 -6.91
C ARG A 202 4.28 -30.63 -6.86
N HIS A 203 5.37 -30.64 -7.62
CA HIS A 203 6.36 -31.70 -7.56
C HIS A 203 6.90 -31.91 -6.14
N ARG A 204 7.27 -30.82 -5.42
CA ARG A 204 7.69 -30.85 -4.01
C ARG A 204 6.61 -31.46 -3.10
N LEU A 205 5.34 -31.14 -3.34
CA LEU A 205 4.18 -31.68 -2.60
C LEU A 205 3.78 -33.11 -3.01
N THR A 206 4.30 -33.68 -4.08
CA THR A 206 3.99 -35.08 -4.47
C THR A 206 5.14 -36.04 -4.23
N THR A 207 6.37 -35.56 -4.24
CA THR A 207 7.58 -36.38 -4.08
C THR A 207 8.15 -36.38 -2.67
N GLY A 208 7.80 -35.38 -1.84
CA GLY A 208 8.23 -35.33 -0.45
C GLY A 208 7.50 -36.39 0.38
N GLY A 209 8.24 -37.28 1.04
CA GLY A 209 7.68 -38.28 1.98
C GLY A 209 6.85 -37.70 3.12
N ASN A 210 6.99 -36.38 3.38
CA ASN A 210 6.24 -35.60 4.37
C ASN A 210 5.40 -34.46 3.73
N ALA A 211 5.00 -34.59 2.46
CA ALA A 211 4.36 -33.50 1.72
C ALA A 211 3.04 -32.95 2.33
N THR A 212 2.37 -33.75 3.15
CA THR A 212 1.18 -33.34 3.92
C THR A 212 1.51 -32.49 5.15
N GLU A 213 2.77 -32.41 5.58
CA GLU A 213 3.19 -31.71 6.81
C GLU A 213 3.68 -30.28 6.58
N ASN A 214 4.20 -29.94 5.38
CA ASN A 214 4.68 -28.58 5.12
C ASN A 214 3.52 -27.63 4.82
N LEU A 215 2.92 -27.13 5.90
CA LEU A 215 1.79 -26.20 5.90
C LEU A 215 2.06 -24.94 5.06
N ALA A 216 3.30 -24.42 5.10
CA ALA A 216 3.69 -23.22 4.35
C ALA A 216 3.66 -23.46 2.84
N THR A 217 4.22 -24.59 2.37
CA THR A 217 4.20 -24.95 0.95
C THR A 217 2.78 -25.23 0.46
N ASN A 218 1.95 -25.89 1.26
CA ASN A 218 0.54 -26.14 0.94
C ASN A 218 -0.26 -24.83 0.82
N LEU A 219 -0.07 -23.89 1.75
CA LEU A 219 -0.69 -22.58 1.70
C LEU A 219 -0.21 -21.77 0.49
N LEU A 220 1.10 -21.74 0.23
CA LEU A 220 1.69 -21.06 -0.92
C LEU A 220 1.11 -21.59 -2.24
N PHE A 221 1.04 -22.92 -2.40
CA PHE A 221 0.45 -23.55 -3.59
C PHE A 221 -1.02 -23.12 -3.76
N ALA A 222 -1.81 -23.19 -2.69
CA ALA A 222 -3.22 -22.83 -2.71
C ALA A 222 -3.44 -21.34 -3.05
N LEU A 223 -2.62 -20.45 -2.50
CA LEU A 223 -2.70 -19.01 -2.76
C LEU A 223 -2.37 -18.66 -4.21
N LEU A 224 -1.29 -19.22 -4.75
CA LEU A 224 -0.89 -18.99 -6.13
C LEU A 224 -1.96 -19.52 -7.11
N CYS A 225 -2.51 -20.71 -6.84
CA CYS A 225 -3.64 -21.23 -7.62
C CYS A 225 -4.86 -20.31 -7.54
N LEU A 226 -5.20 -19.81 -6.34
CA LEU A 226 -6.33 -18.89 -6.16
C LEU A 226 -6.13 -17.58 -6.94
N ILE A 227 -4.93 -16.98 -6.84
CA ILE A 227 -4.60 -15.75 -7.56
C ILE A 227 -4.72 -15.97 -9.07
N ALA A 228 -4.17 -17.06 -9.60
CA ALA A 228 -4.23 -17.40 -11.02
C ALA A 228 -5.66 -17.64 -11.52
N LEU A 229 -6.49 -18.33 -10.73
CA LEU A 229 -7.89 -18.60 -11.05
C LEU A 229 -8.75 -17.33 -11.08
N GLU A 230 -8.42 -16.34 -10.25
CA GLU A 230 -9.10 -15.06 -10.17
C GLU A 230 -8.48 -13.99 -11.08
N THR A 231 -7.50 -14.33 -11.91
CA THR A 231 -7.01 -13.47 -12.99
C THR A 231 -7.96 -13.54 -14.19
N PRO A 232 -8.56 -12.41 -14.63
CA PRO A 232 -9.38 -12.33 -15.82
C PRO A 232 -8.63 -12.89 -17.01
N SER A 233 -9.24 -13.84 -17.72
CA SER A 233 -8.65 -14.45 -18.91
C SER A 233 -9.70 -14.63 -19.99
N ILE A 234 -9.27 -14.53 -21.25
CA ILE A 234 -10.10 -14.77 -22.45
C ILE A 234 -10.49 -16.26 -22.60
N LEU A 235 -9.78 -17.15 -21.90
CA LEU A 235 -9.94 -18.61 -21.95
C LEU A 235 -11.19 -19.13 -21.22
N PRO A 236 -11.70 -20.34 -21.59
CA PRO A 236 -13.04 -20.80 -21.23
C PRO A 236 -13.24 -20.99 -19.72
N ARG A 237 -14.52 -20.84 -19.34
CA ARG A 237 -15.13 -21.01 -18.00
C ARG A 237 -14.33 -21.95 -17.08
N GLN A 238 -13.55 -21.36 -16.17
CA GLN A 238 -13.01 -22.07 -15.02
C GLN A 238 -14.20 -22.56 -14.15
N PRO A 239 -14.23 -23.82 -13.67
CA PRO A 239 -15.35 -24.29 -12.87
C PRO A 239 -15.48 -23.46 -11.59
N PRO A 240 -16.62 -22.81 -11.31
CA PRO A 240 -16.83 -22.05 -10.07
C PRO A 240 -16.54 -22.90 -8.81
N GLU A 241 -16.79 -24.20 -8.93
CA GLU A 241 -16.50 -25.20 -7.91
C GLU A 241 -15.01 -25.37 -7.62
N LEU A 242 -14.13 -25.24 -8.62
CA LEU A 242 -12.68 -25.29 -8.41
C LEU A 242 -12.22 -24.08 -7.59
N ILE A 243 -12.66 -22.87 -7.95
CA ILE A 243 -12.35 -21.64 -7.20
C ILE A 243 -12.81 -21.78 -5.75
N ARG A 244 -14.03 -22.26 -5.53
CA ARG A 244 -14.57 -22.50 -4.19
C ARG A 244 -13.73 -23.49 -3.38
N ARG A 245 -13.29 -24.60 -4.00
CA ARG A 245 -12.42 -25.59 -3.36
C ARG A 245 -11.05 -25.02 -3.01
N VAL A 246 -10.42 -24.27 -3.91
CA VAL A 246 -9.12 -23.64 -3.65
C VAL A 246 -9.23 -22.59 -2.55
N ARG A 247 -10.29 -21.75 -2.54
CA ARG A 247 -10.56 -20.81 -1.43
C ARG A 247 -10.70 -21.53 -0.09
N LEU A 248 -11.40 -22.65 -0.07
CA LEU A 248 -11.55 -23.45 1.16
C LEU A 248 -10.20 -24.02 1.64
N ALA A 249 -9.35 -24.48 0.71
CA ALA A 249 -8.00 -24.95 1.02
C ALA A 249 -7.14 -23.81 1.59
N VAL A 250 -7.13 -22.62 0.95
CA VAL A 250 -6.43 -21.43 1.45
C VAL A 250 -6.89 -21.08 2.87
N SER A 251 -8.20 -21.05 3.12
CA SER A 251 -8.74 -20.73 4.43
C SER A 251 -8.34 -21.77 5.48
N THR A 252 -8.39 -23.06 5.14
CA THR A 252 -8.03 -24.15 6.07
C THR A 252 -6.55 -24.13 6.42
N TYR A 253 -5.66 -24.08 5.42
CA TYR A 253 -4.22 -24.02 5.66
C TYR A 253 -3.83 -22.70 6.36
N GLY A 254 -4.43 -21.59 5.93
CA GLY A 254 -4.14 -20.26 6.47
C GLY A 254 -4.55 -20.09 7.94
N GLN A 255 -5.68 -20.68 8.36
CA GLN A 255 -6.08 -20.64 9.77
C GLN A 255 -5.06 -21.32 10.68
N VAL A 256 -4.53 -22.48 10.28
CA VAL A 256 -3.46 -23.16 11.04
C VAL A 256 -2.17 -22.32 10.99
N PHE A 257 -1.85 -21.78 9.82
CA PHE A 257 -0.62 -21.02 9.57
C PHE A 257 -0.50 -19.74 10.41
N ILE A 258 -1.60 -18.98 10.59
CA ILE A 258 -1.60 -17.76 11.41
C ILE A 258 -1.19 -18.04 12.85
N PHE A 259 -1.52 -19.23 13.40
CA PHE A 259 -1.21 -19.55 14.78
C PHE A 259 0.20 -20.10 14.99
N ASP A 260 0.76 -20.76 13.98
CA ASP A 260 2.09 -21.38 14.04
C ASP A 260 2.76 -21.37 12.64
N PRO A 261 3.28 -20.21 12.19
CA PRO A 261 3.93 -20.11 10.88
C PRO A 261 5.24 -20.91 10.88
N PRO A 262 5.44 -21.86 9.95
CA PRO A 262 6.69 -22.62 9.87
C PRO A 262 7.90 -21.73 9.57
N LYS A 263 9.07 -22.07 10.11
CA LYS A 263 10.36 -21.45 9.74
C LYS A 263 10.79 -21.98 8.37
N HIS A 264 10.24 -21.40 7.30
CA HIS A 264 10.49 -21.81 5.91
C HIS A 264 10.33 -20.61 4.97
N SER A 265 11.09 -20.54 3.87
CA SER A 265 11.02 -19.44 2.88
C SER A 265 9.61 -19.26 2.29
N ASP A 266 8.94 -20.37 1.92
CA ASP A 266 7.53 -20.37 1.50
C ASP A 266 6.58 -19.64 2.49
N SER A 267 6.88 -19.59 3.79
CA SER A 267 6.07 -18.83 4.75
C SER A 267 6.17 -17.32 4.51
N VAL A 268 7.36 -16.82 4.18
CA VAL A 268 7.58 -15.41 3.80
C VAL A 268 6.79 -15.10 2.54
N LEU A 269 6.89 -15.96 1.51
CA LEU A 269 6.14 -15.81 0.26
C LEU A 269 4.62 -15.83 0.46
N ALA A 270 4.13 -16.78 1.26
CA ALA A 270 2.70 -16.87 1.56
C ALA A 270 2.20 -15.61 2.27
N CYS A 271 2.95 -15.08 3.24
CA CYS A 271 2.63 -13.82 3.91
C CYS A 271 2.64 -12.62 2.95
N LEU A 272 3.63 -12.52 2.05
CA LEU A 272 3.70 -11.44 1.06
C LEU A 272 2.52 -11.51 0.07
N LEU A 273 2.16 -12.70 -0.41
CA LEU A 273 1.01 -12.89 -1.31
C LEU A 273 -0.32 -12.57 -0.63
N LEU A 274 -0.47 -12.96 0.64
CA LEU A 274 -1.61 -12.54 1.46
C LEU A 274 -1.63 -11.03 1.62
N ALA A 275 -0.49 -10.40 1.92
CA ALA A 275 -0.42 -8.95 2.11
C ALA A 275 -0.74 -8.16 0.84
N ASP A 276 -0.25 -8.60 -0.33
CA ASP A 276 -0.27 -7.81 -1.57
C ASP A 276 -1.42 -8.14 -2.52
N TYR A 277 -1.94 -9.37 -2.49
CA TYR A 277 -2.93 -9.81 -3.48
C TYR A 277 -4.21 -10.38 -2.84
N LYS A 278 -4.11 -10.93 -1.63
CA LYS A 278 -5.22 -11.63 -0.96
C LYS A 278 -5.37 -11.27 0.53
N PRO A 279 -5.45 -9.97 0.91
CA PRO A 279 -5.47 -9.58 2.32
C PRO A 279 -6.68 -10.11 3.07
N THR A 280 -7.81 -10.30 2.40
CA THR A 280 -9.07 -10.77 2.97
C THR A 280 -9.24 -12.29 2.94
N ALA A 281 -8.33 -13.05 2.33
CA ALA A 281 -8.52 -14.49 2.12
C ALA A 281 -8.62 -15.31 3.41
N LEU A 282 -8.03 -14.81 4.50
CA LEU A 282 -8.07 -15.45 5.83
C LEU A 282 -9.03 -14.75 6.80
N ALA A 283 -9.82 -13.79 6.33
CA ALA A 283 -10.85 -13.16 7.15
C ALA A 283 -11.93 -14.19 7.50
N GLY A 284 -12.18 -14.39 8.80
CA GLY A 284 -13.18 -15.35 9.28
C GLY A 284 -14.63 -14.85 9.20
N SER A 285 -14.84 -13.58 8.90
CA SER A 285 -16.17 -12.97 8.73
C SER A 285 -16.05 -11.61 8.05
N GLN A 286 -17.17 -11.09 7.58
CA GLN A 286 -17.29 -9.71 7.09
C GLN A 286 -16.77 -8.67 8.11
N ILE A 287 -17.06 -8.85 9.39
CA ILE A 287 -16.71 -7.92 10.48
C ILE A 287 -15.20 -7.70 10.59
N VAL A 288 -14.37 -8.66 10.17
CA VAL A 288 -12.91 -8.56 10.24
C VAL A 288 -12.26 -8.35 8.87
N ALA A 289 -13.02 -8.42 7.79
CA ALA A 289 -12.52 -8.29 6.42
C ALA A 289 -11.86 -6.94 6.16
N HIS A 290 -12.51 -5.84 6.57
CA HIS A 290 -11.97 -4.49 6.40
C HIS A 290 -10.65 -4.29 7.16
N LYS A 291 -10.45 -4.95 8.32
CA LYS A 291 -9.18 -4.88 9.08
C LYS A 291 -8.06 -5.62 8.36
N ALA A 292 -8.40 -6.72 7.68
CA ALA A 292 -7.43 -7.54 6.98
C ALA A 292 -6.77 -6.80 5.80
N VAL A 293 -7.45 -5.80 5.21
CA VAL A 293 -6.92 -4.91 4.16
C VAL A 293 -5.65 -4.16 4.59
N LYS A 294 -5.46 -3.93 5.89
CA LYS A 294 -4.23 -3.32 6.42
C LYS A 294 -3.00 -4.20 6.21
N SER A 295 -3.19 -5.52 6.15
CA SER A 295 -2.13 -6.52 5.99
C SER A 295 -1.05 -6.55 7.07
N SER A 296 -1.16 -5.74 8.15
CA SER A 296 -0.16 -5.62 9.21
C SER A 296 0.22 -6.96 9.84
N LEU A 297 -0.76 -7.85 10.03
CA LEU A 297 -0.52 -9.20 10.54
C LEU A 297 0.44 -9.99 9.64
N PHE A 298 0.19 -9.97 8.32
CA PHE A 298 0.97 -10.76 7.37
C PHE A 298 2.37 -10.17 7.16
N ILE A 299 2.49 -8.84 7.12
CA ILE A 299 3.79 -8.16 7.03
C ILE A 299 4.63 -8.49 8.27
N HIS A 300 4.05 -8.35 9.48
CA HIS A 300 4.76 -8.69 10.72
C HIS A 300 5.15 -10.17 10.79
N MET A 301 4.28 -11.07 10.32
CA MET A 301 4.61 -12.50 10.24
C MET A 301 5.74 -12.77 9.24
N ALA A 302 5.71 -12.13 8.06
CA ALA A 302 6.80 -12.23 7.08
C ALA A 302 8.12 -11.76 7.68
N TYR A 303 8.11 -10.60 8.36
CA TYR A 303 9.28 -10.05 9.04
C TYR A 303 9.86 -11.01 10.07
N ARG A 304 9.03 -11.55 10.97
CA ARG A 304 9.48 -12.51 11.99
C ARG A 304 10.04 -13.80 11.41
N VAL A 305 9.46 -14.31 10.32
CA VAL A 305 10.00 -15.51 9.68
C VAL A 305 11.30 -15.19 8.93
N ALA A 306 11.37 -14.06 8.22
CA ALA A 306 12.56 -13.60 7.52
C ALA A 306 13.75 -13.38 8.48
N GLU A 307 13.49 -12.78 9.65
CA GLU A 307 14.45 -12.60 10.74
C GLU A 307 15.00 -13.95 11.22
N ARG A 308 14.13 -14.93 11.50
CA ARG A 308 14.55 -16.28 11.93
C ARG A 308 15.33 -17.04 10.86
N LEU A 309 15.02 -16.81 9.58
CA LEU A 309 15.73 -17.40 8.45
C LEU A 309 17.07 -16.70 8.19
N GLY A 310 17.32 -15.54 8.78
CA GLY A 310 18.53 -14.76 8.53
C GLY A 310 18.57 -14.16 7.12
N LEU A 311 17.42 -13.85 6.50
CA LEU A 311 17.38 -13.25 5.17
C LEU A 311 18.08 -11.89 5.12
N MET A 312 18.11 -11.18 6.25
CA MET A 312 18.95 -10.00 6.49
C MET A 312 20.32 -10.42 7.07
N SER A 313 21.13 -11.15 6.30
CA SER A 313 22.50 -11.52 6.69
C SER A 313 23.49 -10.38 6.43
N THR A 314 24.60 -10.32 7.18
CA THR A 314 25.60 -9.24 7.08
C THR A 314 26.08 -8.99 5.62
N PRO A 315 26.23 -7.73 5.19
CA PRO A 315 26.60 -7.31 3.82
C PRO A 315 27.93 -7.91 3.34
N THR A 316 28.78 -8.35 4.27
CA THR A 316 30.07 -9.00 4.06
C THR A 316 30.03 -10.26 3.20
N ASN A 317 28.88 -10.93 3.05
CA ASN A 317 28.76 -12.17 2.26
C ASN A 317 28.56 -11.93 0.75
N LEU A 318 28.08 -10.76 0.34
CA LEU A 318 27.86 -10.43 -1.09
C LEU A 318 29.10 -9.79 -1.74
N GLY A 319 29.93 -9.11 -0.94
CA GLY A 319 31.08 -8.34 -1.44
C GLY A 319 32.46 -9.01 -1.35
N ARG A 320 32.63 -10.13 -0.62
CA ARG A 320 33.98 -10.61 -0.24
C ARG A 320 34.56 -11.75 -1.08
N GLU A 321 33.77 -12.47 -1.86
CA GLU A 321 34.28 -13.41 -2.88
C GLU A 321 33.15 -13.76 -3.85
N PRO A 322 33.33 -13.59 -5.17
CA PRO A 322 32.27 -13.88 -6.12
C PRO A 322 31.99 -15.39 -6.14
N PRO A 323 30.73 -15.84 -6.05
CA PRO A 323 30.37 -17.17 -6.49
C PRO A 323 30.88 -17.33 -7.93
N ARG A 324 31.61 -18.41 -8.21
CA ARG A 324 32.14 -18.70 -9.57
C ARG A 324 31.02 -18.91 -10.62
N VAL A 325 29.75 -18.90 -10.19
CA VAL A 325 28.56 -19.15 -11.00
C VAL A 325 27.58 -17.98 -10.83
N ALA A 326 27.27 -17.28 -11.91
CA ALA A 326 26.40 -16.10 -11.92
C ALA A 326 25.00 -16.37 -11.33
N SER A 327 24.43 -17.56 -11.55
CA SER A 327 23.10 -17.93 -11.05
C SER A 327 23.01 -18.07 -9.52
N LEU A 328 24.09 -18.51 -8.86
CA LEU A 328 24.14 -18.62 -7.40
C LEU A 328 24.20 -17.23 -6.74
N LEU A 329 24.88 -16.29 -7.38
CA LEU A 329 24.93 -14.91 -6.93
C LEU A 329 23.56 -14.23 -7.09
N GLU A 330 22.91 -14.39 -8.23
CA GLU A 330 21.59 -13.81 -8.47
C GLU A 330 20.56 -14.35 -7.47
N SER A 331 20.56 -15.66 -7.19
CA SER A 331 19.70 -16.24 -6.15
C SER A 331 19.97 -15.64 -4.76
N SER A 332 21.25 -15.45 -4.41
CA SER A 332 21.63 -14.86 -3.11
C SER A 332 21.24 -13.38 -3.00
N LEU A 333 21.37 -12.63 -4.11
CA LEU A 333 20.95 -11.24 -4.21
C LEU A 333 19.43 -11.13 -4.05
N ILE A 334 18.68 -11.96 -4.77
CA ILE A 334 17.23 -12.05 -4.70
C ILE A 334 16.77 -12.35 -3.27
N ASP A 335 17.40 -13.29 -2.56
CA ASP A 335 17.04 -13.60 -1.17
C ASP A 335 17.30 -12.42 -0.22
N SER A 336 18.41 -11.71 -0.39
CA SER A 336 18.75 -10.54 0.41
C SER A 336 17.81 -9.35 0.12
N LEU A 337 17.43 -9.15 -1.15
CA LEU A 337 16.43 -8.16 -1.56
C LEU A 337 15.06 -8.45 -0.94
N GLN A 338 14.63 -9.72 -0.89
CA GLN A 338 13.39 -10.08 -0.21
C GLN A 338 13.43 -9.73 1.28
N GLY A 339 14.53 -10.05 1.96
CA GLY A 339 14.73 -9.68 3.36
C GLY A 339 14.54 -8.17 3.56
N LEU A 340 15.14 -7.36 2.68
CA LEU A 340 15.10 -5.91 2.79
C LEU A 340 13.74 -5.32 2.42
N GLN A 341 13.05 -5.85 1.41
CA GLN A 341 11.68 -5.47 1.07
C GLN A 341 10.72 -5.73 2.24
N VAL A 342 10.84 -6.89 2.90
CA VAL A 342 10.04 -7.20 4.09
C VAL A 342 10.36 -6.22 5.23
N TYR A 343 11.65 -5.90 5.42
CA TYR A 343 12.10 -4.92 6.41
C TYR A 343 11.52 -3.53 6.17
N PHE A 344 11.57 -3.02 4.94
CA PHE A 344 10.97 -1.72 4.59
C PHE A 344 9.46 -1.72 4.80
N ARG A 345 8.77 -2.78 4.41
CA ARG A 345 7.32 -2.90 4.62
C ARG A 345 6.96 -2.82 6.10
N GLU A 346 7.68 -3.52 6.97
CA GLU A 346 7.51 -3.42 8.43
C GLU A 346 7.87 -2.02 8.94
N ALA A 347 8.94 -1.41 8.42
CA ALA A 347 9.39 -0.07 8.80
C ALA A 347 8.36 1.02 8.45
N PHE A 348 7.66 0.91 7.32
CA PHE A 348 6.63 1.87 6.91
C PHE A 348 5.23 1.56 7.47
N MET A 349 5.04 0.45 8.20
CA MET A 349 3.76 0.19 8.88
C MET A 349 3.40 1.31 9.85
N ASP A 350 2.09 1.59 9.93
CA ASP A 350 1.47 2.63 10.78
C ASP A 350 1.86 4.08 10.43
N GLY A 351 2.54 4.29 9.30
CA GLY A 351 2.86 5.61 8.75
C GLY A 351 4.13 6.24 9.32
N PHE A 352 4.87 6.96 8.47
CA PHE A 352 6.15 7.59 8.82
C PHE A 352 6.03 8.62 9.95
N VAL A 353 4.98 9.44 9.91
CA VAL A 353 4.81 10.59 10.81
C VAL A 353 4.80 10.17 12.27
N ALA A 354 4.21 9.01 12.57
CA ALA A 354 4.03 8.51 13.93
C ALA A 354 5.30 7.90 14.54
N LYS A 355 6.38 7.72 13.76
CA LYS A 355 7.61 7.04 14.21
C LYS A 355 8.63 8.03 14.78
N PRO A 356 9.24 7.77 15.95
CA PRO A 356 10.28 8.62 16.49
C PRO A 356 11.53 8.68 15.60
N LEU A 357 12.17 9.86 15.52
CA LEU A 357 13.39 10.06 14.72
C LEU A 357 14.51 9.05 15.03
N GLN A 358 14.73 8.72 16.32
CA GLN A 358 15.79 7.81 16.74
C GLN A 358 15.60 6.39 16.17
N GLU A 359 14.36 5.90 16.18
CA GLU A 359 14.03 4.60 15.59
C GLU A 359 14.32 4.60 14.09
N MET A 360 13.95 5.67 13.39
CA MET A 360 14.15 5.77 11.94
C MET A 360 15.62 5.84 11.53
N HIS A 361 16.46 6.55 12.30
CA HIS A 361 17.91 6.55 12.06
C HIS A 361 18.52 5.16 12.25
N HIS A 362 18.08 4.43 13.27
CA HIS A 362 18.52 3.06 13.50
C HIS A 362 18.17 2.18 12.30
N LEU A 363 16.92 2.26 11.81
CA LEU A 363 16.47 1.52 10.63
C LEU A 363 17.31 1.88 9.38
N LEU A 364 17.54 3.16 9.12
CA LEU A 364 18.31 3.62 7.95
C LEU A 364 19.77 3.12 7.99
N ASN A 365 20.40 3.18 9.17
CA ASN A 365 21.77 2.70 9.37
C ASN A 365 21.91 1.19 9.19
N CYS A 366 20.89 0.40 9.55
CA CYS A 366 20.86 -1.04 9.28
C CYS A 366 20.79 -1.33 7.77
N VAL A 367 20.07 -0.51 7.01
CA VAL A 367 19.81 -0.76 5.58
C VAL A 367 20.92 -0.26 4.67
N LYS A 368 21.53 0.88 5.00
CA LYS A 368 22.53 1.56 4.16
C LYS A 368 23.62 0.63 3.58
N PRO A 369 24.27 -0.26 4.36
CA PRO A 369 25.31 -1.14 3.82
C PRO A 369 24.82 -2.09 2.73
N HIS A 370 23.55 -2.51 2.79
CA HIS A 370 22.95 -3.37 1.78
C HIS A 370 22.70 -2.60 0.48
N VAL A 371 22.16 -1.39 0.58
CA VAL A 371 21.91 -0.50 -0.56
C VAL A 371 23.21 -0.16 -1.28
N ASP A 372 24.26 0.22 -0.53
CA ASP A 372 25.58 0.52 -1.09
C ASP A 372 26.16 -0.71 -1.83
N THR A 373 25.94 -1.92 -1.29
CA THR A 373 26.34 -3.18 -1.95
C THR A 373 25.57 -3.41 -3.24
N TYR A 374 24.25 -3.20 -3.26
CA TYR A 374 23.44 -3.41 -4.47
C TYR A 374 23.77 -2.41 -5.57
N SER A 375 24.00 -1.15 -5.21
CA SER A 375 24.43 -0.12 -6.17
C SER A 375 25.72 -0.54 -6.86
N SER A 376 26.70 -1.03 -6.09
CA SER A 376 27.94 -1.59 -6.64
C SER A 376 27.69 -2.81 -7.53
N VAL A 377 26.80 -3.73 -7.14
CA VAL A 377 26.51 -4.93 -7.96
C VAL A 377 25.83 -4.57 -9.28
N LEU A 378 24.84 -3.67 -9.28
CA LEU A 378 24.13 -3.25 -10.49
C LEU A 378 25.04 -2.52 -11.48
N GLN A 379 25.96 -1.69 -11.00
CA GLN A 379 26.90 -0.96 -11.86
C GLN A 379 27.92 -1.88 -12.55
N ASN A 380 28.27 -2.99 -11.90
CA ASN A 380 29.38 -3.83 -12.35
C ASN A 380 28.92 -5.12 -13.06
N ARG A 381 27.62 -5.46 -13.04
CA ARG A 381 27.13 -6.75 -13.56
C ARG A 381 25.72 -6.68 -14.17
N PRO A 382 25.48 -7.40 -15.28
CA PRO A 382 24.13 -7.58 -15.78
C PRO A 382 23.31 -8.44 -14.82
N CYS A 383 22.08 -8.02 -14.56
CA CYS A 383 21.09 -8.75 -13.77
C CYS A 383 19.83 -8.98 -14.61
N SER A 384 18.99 -9.97 -14.26
CA SER A 384 17.69 -10.08 -14.93
C SER A 384 16.82 -8.84 -14.67
N PRO A 385 15.91 -8.47 -15.59
CA PRO A 385 15.06 -7.29 -15.43
C PRO A 385 14.27 -7.27 -14.10
N ARG A 386 13.85 -8.44 -13.63
CA ARG A 386 13.13 -8.57 -12.35
C ARG A 386 14.03 -8.28 -11.15
N THR A 387 15.25 -8.80 -11.17
CA THR A 387 16.25 -8.53 -10.12
C THR A 387 16.63 -7.06 -10.12
N PHE A 388 16.82 -6.46 -11.31
CA PHE A 388 17.10 -5.04 -11.47
C PHE A 388 15.96 -4.18 -10.91
N TYR A 389 14.71 -4.46 -11.30
CA TYR A 389 13.53 -3.78 -10.77
C TYR A 389 13.45 -3.87 -9.24
N CYS A 390 13.64 -5.06 -8.68
CA CYS A 390 13.57 -5.24 -7.23
C CYS A 390 14.67 -4.48 -6.51
N ALA A 391 15.88 -4.45 -7.05
CA ALA A 391 17.00 -3.70 -6.49
C ALA A 391 16.74 -2.19 -6.54
N GLN A 392 16.35 -1.65 -7.70
CA GLN A 392 16.05 -0.23 -7.87
C GLN A 392 14.83 0.20 -7.04
N SER A 393 13.76 -0.60 -7.01
CA SER A 393 12.60 -0.34 -6.13
C SER A 393 13.00 -0.30 -4.65
N THR A 394 14.01 -1.07 -4.24
CA THR A 394 14.53 -1.07 -2.87
C THR A 394 15.42 0.15 -2.59
N MET A 395 16.18 0.63 -3.59
CA MET A 395 16.90 1.90 -3.52
C MET A 395 15.94 3.08 -3.40
N ALA A 396 14.85 3.05 -4.16
CA ALA A 396 13.72 3.97 -4.07
C ALA A 396 13.14 4.01 -2.63
N ASP A 397 12.88 2.88 -1.99
CA ASP A 397 12.43 2.83 -0.58
C ASP A 397 13.45 3.45 0.39
N TYR A 398 14.74 3.24 0.14
CA TYR A 398 15.82 3.86 0.92
C TYR A 398 15.86 5.38 0.76
N ILE A 399 15.75 5.89 -0.48
CA ILE A 399 15.68 7.33 -0.77
C ILE A 399 14.48 7.94 -0.04
N LEU A 400 13.31 7.32 -0.14
CA LEU A 400 12.11 7.77 0.56
C LEU A 400 12.35 7.87 2.07
N MET A 401 12.88 6.81 2.70
CA MET A 401 13.15 6.80 4.14
C MET A 401 14.15 7.89 4.55
N LYS A 402 15.26 8.01 3.83
CA LYS A 402 16.30 9.04 4.06
C LYS A 402 15.70 10.44 3.99
N SER A 403 14.92 10.72 2.96
CA SER A 403 14.34 12.04 2.72
C SER A 403 13.27 12.40 3.75
N LEU A 404 12.44 11.44 4.14
CA LEU A 404 11.46 11.66 5.20
C LEU A 404 12.15 11.94 6.56
N ILE A 405 13.25 11.24 6.87
CA ILE A 405 14.07 11.52 8.07
C ILE A 405 14.60 12.96 8.03
N ASN A 406 15.20 13.37 6.90
CA ASN A 406 15.72 14.72 6.73
C ASN A 406 14.62 15.78 6.89
N LEU A 407 13.43 15.57 6.29
CA LEU A 407 12.30 16.47 6.45
C LEU A 407 11.89 16.60 7.92
N LYS A 408 11.80 15.49 8.65
CA LYS A 408 11.41 15.52 10.07
C LYS A 408 12.49 16.15 10.96
N GLN A 409 13.77 16.03 10.61
CA GLN A 409 14.85 16.72 11.33
C GLN A 409 14.84 18.23 11.09
N SER A 410 14.57 18.64 9.85
CA SER A 410 14.59 20.04 9.41
C SER A 410 13.21 20.69 9.37
N TRP A 411 12.22 20.11 10.05
CA TRP A 411 10.80 20.48 9.97
C TRP A 411 10.51 21.96 10.28
N ASN A 412 11.38 22.60 11.06
CA ASN A 412 11.21 23.96 11.57
C ASN A 412 11.86 25.03 10.68
N GLU A 413 12.55 24.64 9.60
CA GLU A 413 13.31 25.53 8.72
C GLU A 413 12.88 25.39 7.24
N PRO A 414 12.02 26.31 6.72
CA PRO A 414 11.49 26.21 5.35
C PRO A 414 12.55 26.17 4.24
N GLY A 415 13.70 26.82 4.45
CA GLY A 415 14.82 26.78 3.52
C GLY A 415 15.43 25.39 3.39
N ASN A 416 15.57 24.66 4.50
CA ASN A 416 16.04 23.28 4.46
C ASN A 416 14.99 22.35 3.85
N LEU A 417 13.70 22.56 4.13
CA LEU A 417 12.62 21.80 3.48
C LEU A 417 12.66 21.96 1.95
N THR A 418 12.94 23.17 1.47
CA THR A 418 13.13 23.48 0.05
C THR A 418 14.28 22.67 -0.54
N ALA A 419 15.47 22.77 0.06
CA ALA A 419 16.66 22.06 -0.40
C ALA A 419 16.45 20.53 -0.42
N ILE A 420 15.77 19.98 0.59
CA ILE A 420 15.47 18.54 0.64
C ILE A 420 14.54 18.11 -0.50
N ILE A 421 13.52 18.90 -0.84
CA ILE A 421 12.60 18.56 -1.94
C ILE A 421 13.34 18.59 -3.29
N GLU A 422 14.14 19.63 -3.54
CA GLU A 422 14.95 19.79 -4.76
C GLU A 422 16.02 18.69 -4.89
N ASP A 423 16.66 18.31 -3.79
CA ASP A 423 17.66 17.23 -3.79
C ASP A 423 17.03 15.88 -4.14
N VAL A 424 15.80 15.63 -3.67
CA VAL A 424 15.06 14.40 -4.00
C VAL A 424 14.60 14.39 -5.44
N GLU A 425 14.16 15.52 -5.97
CA GLU A 425 13.83 15.67 -7.40
C GLU A 425 15.02 15.30 -8.27
N ARG A 426 16.18 15.91 -7.99
CA ARG A 426 17.43 15.69 -8.73
C ARG A 426 17.89 14.24 -8.63
N GLU A 427 17.86 13.66 -7.43
CA GLU A 427 18.25 12.26 -7.23
C GLU A 427 17.32 11.31 -7.97
N ASN A 428 16.00 11.52 -7.89
CA ASN A 428 15.03 10.67 -8.58
C ASN A 428 15.16 10.76 -10.10
N GLN A 429 15.32 11.96 -10.65
CA GLN A 429 15.57 12.17 -12.07
C GLN A 429 16.84 11.45 -12.53
N HIS A 430 17.92 11.57 -11.74
CA HIS A 430 19.16 10.86 -12.01
C HIS A 430 18.97 9.33 -12.05
N GLN A 431 18.19 8.77 -11.13
CA GLN A 431 17.89 7.32 -11.12
C GLN A 431 17.05 6.87 -12.32
N ILE A 432 16.11 7.71 -12.80
CA ILE A 432 15.31 7.45 -14.00
C ILE A 432 16.20 7.42 -15.26
N GLU A 433 17.11 8.39 -15.38
CA GLU A 433 18.07 8.48 -16.48
C GLU A 433 19.07 7.31 -16.47
N GLN A 434 19.61 6.96 -15.29
CA GLN A 434 20.46 5.79 -15.11
C GLN A 434 19.76 4.49 -15.52
N THR A 435 18.49 4.35 -15.13
CA THR A 435 17.68 3.19 -15.49
C THR A 435 17.47 3.11 -17.00
N SER A 436 17.18 4.24 -17.65
CA SER A 436 16.95 4.31 -19.10
C SER A 436 18.23 3.98 -19.90
N SER A 437 19.36 4.55 -19.51
CA SER A 437 20.68 4.32 -20.14
C SER A 437 21.18 2.87 -20.00
N PHE A 438 20.92 2.22 -18.86
CA PHE A 438 21.28 0.80 -18.68
C PHE A 438 20.62 -0.12 -19.72
N TYR A 439 19.42 0.23 -20.18
CA TYR A 439 18.65 -0.58 -21.13
C TYR A 439 18.86 -0.21 -22.60
N THR A 440 19.28 1.01 -22.91
CA THR A 440 19.76 1.34 -24.27
C THR A 440 21.01 0.55 -24.62
N ASP A 441 21.86 0.26 -23.63
CA ASP A 441 23.15 -0.42 -23.83
C ASP A 441 23.06 -1.96 -23.82
N SER A 442 21.93 -2.54 -23.37
CA SER A 442 21.78 -3.99 -23.14
C SER A 442 20.77 -4.69 -24.07
N SER A 443 20.42 -4.07 -25.20
CA SER A 443 19.26 -4.41 -26.05
C SER A 443 19.24 -5.81 -26.71
N ASP A 444 20.32 -6.59 -26.69
CA ASP A 444 20.43 -7.79 -27.55
C ASP A 444 19.86 -9.12 -27.01
N TYR A 445 19.47 -9.23 -25.72
CA TYR A 445 19.22 -10.55 -25.11
C TYR A 445 17.94 -10.74 -24.29
N MET A 446 16.99 -9.80 -24.28
CA MET A 446 15.92 -9.82 -23.27
C MET A 446 14.49 -9.64 -23.80
N SER A 447 13.51 -10.10 -23.01
CA SER A 447 12.08 -9.99 -23.35
C SER A 447 11.63 -8.52 -23.38
N PRO A 448 11.18 -7.97 -24.52
CA PRO A 448 10.82 -6.56 -24.64
C PRO A 448 9.70 -6.14 -23.67
N ASP A 449 8.78 -7.05 -23.37
CA ASP A 449 7.70 -6.87 -22.39
C ASP A 449 8.26 -6.59 -20.98
N GLU A 450 9.29 -7.30 -20.55
CA GLU A 450 9.88 -7.11 -19.22
C GLU A 450 10.66 -5.79 -19.15
N HIS A 451 11.24 -5.33 -20.27
CA HIS A 451 11.97 -4.06 -20.34
C HIS A 451 11.03 -2.89 -20.13
N SER A 452 9.95 -2.86 -20.91
CA SER A 452 8.91 -1.85 -20.78
C SER A 452 8.31 -1.84 -19.37
N ALA A 453 8.08 -3.01 -18.77
CA ALA A 453 7.59 -3.08 -17.40
C ALA A 453 8.59 -2.50 -16.37
N VAL A 454 9.89 -2.75 -16.52
CA VAL A 454 10.90 -2.17 -15.61
C VAL A 454 10.92 -0.65 -15.72
N LEU A 455 11.02 -0.10 -16.94
CA LEU A 455 11.13 1.34 -17.17
C LEU A 455 9.91 2.08 -16.61
N CYS A 456 8.71 1.71 -17.07
CA CYS A 456 7.48 2.41 -16.68
C CYS A 456 7.18 2.29 -15.18
N LEU A 457 7.44 1.14 -14.56
CA LEU A 457 7.13 0.94 -13.14
C LEU A 457 8.16 1.57 -12.21
N LEU A 458 9.43 1.72 -12.63
CA LEU A 458 10.43 2.45 -11.85
C LEU A 458 10.21 3.96 -11.96
N GLU A 459 9.92 4.47 -13.15
CA GLU A 459 9.54 5.87 -13.35
C GLU A 459 8.36 6.27 -12.45
N LEU A 460 7.26 5.51 -12.53
CA LEU A 460 6.10 5.66 -11.65
C LEU A 460 6.50 5.61 -10.16
N ARG A 461 7.44 4.73 -9.78
CA ARG A 461 7.89 4.60 -8.39
C ARG A 461 8.67 5.83 -7.93
N TYR A 462 9.60 6.35 -8.72
CA TYR A 462 10.40 7.52 -8.38
C TYR A 462 9.55 8.80 -8.34
N HIS A 463 8.61 8.99 -9.27
CA HIS A 463 7.66 10.10 -9.20
C HIS A 463 6.77 10.00 -7.96
N THR A 464 6.29 8.80 -7.61
CA THR A 464 5.53 8.57 -6.37
C THR A 464 6.32 8.95 -5.12
N ILE A 465 7.61 8.65 -5.07
CA ILE A 465 8.50 9.03 -3.96
C ILE A 465 8.64 10.53 -3.87
N PHE A 466 8.92 11.20 -4.99
CA PHE A 466 9.07 12.64 -5.05
C PHE A 466 7.81 13.35 -4.53
N VAL A 467 6.64 13.00 -5.06
CA VAL A 467 5.35 13.57 -4.64
C VAL A 467 5.02 13.25 -3.18
N THR A 468 5.46 12.11 -2.67
CA THR A 468 5.30 11.77 -1.24
C THR A 468 6.15 12.66 -0.35
N VAL A 469 7.43 12.85 -0.66
CA VAL A 469 8.35 13.74 0.09
C VAL A 469 7.84 15.18 0.01
N TRP A 470 7.46 15.65 -1.18
CA TRP A 470 6.88 16.96 -1.40
C TRP A 470 5.63 17.18 -0.53
N GLY A 471 4.66 16.28 -0.61
CA GLY A 471 3.42 16.38 0.18
C GLY A 471 3.67 16.39 1.69
N MET A 472 4.68 15.64 2.15
CA MET A 472 5.13 15.67 3.54
C MET A 472 5.79 16.99 3.93
N GLY A 473 6.57 17.61 3.04
CA GLY A 473 7.12 18.95 3.25
C GLY A 473 6.02 20.02 3.40
N LEU A 474 4.99 19.96 2.55
CA LEU A 474 3.81 20.84 2.66
C LEU A 474 3.07 20.65 3.98
N LEU A 475 2.92 19.41 4.44
CA LEU A 475 2.29 19.12 5.73
C LEU A 475 3.09 19.73 6.89
N TYR A 476 4.41 19.56 6.92
CA TYR A 476 5.28 20.15 7.95
C TYR A 476 5.21 21.68 7.93
N ALA A 477 5.24 22.30 6.75
CA ALA A 477 5.15 23.75 6.60
C ALA A 477 3.80 24.29 7.11
N ALA A 478 2.69 23.64 6.77
CA ALA A 478 1.36 24.03 7.25
C ALA A 478 1.26 23.95 8.79
N VAL A 479 1.71 22.85 9.39
CA VAL A 479 1.72 22.66 10.85
C VAL A 479 2.65 23.68 11.53
N LEU A 480 3.84 23.92 10.98
CA LEU A 480 4.78 24.92 11.51
C LEU A 480 4.14 26.31 11.57
N LYS A 481 3.41 26.72 10.53
CA LYS A 481 2.74 28.02 10.51
C LYS A 481 1.68 28.14 11.59
N ALA A 482 0.88 27.09 11.77
CA ALA A 482 -0.16 27.06 12.81
C ALA A 482 0.42 27.15 14.22
N ARG A 483 1.55 26.47 14.47
CA ARG A 483 2.28 26.53 15.74
C ARG A 483 2.83 27.92 16.05
N LEU A 484 3.39 28.60 15.04
CA LEU A 484 3.91 29.96 15.17
C LEU A 484 2.81 30.94 15.61
N LYS A 485 1.63 30.88 15.00
CA LYS A 485 0.49 31.72 15.37
C LYS A 485 -0.08 31.42 16.75
N SER A 486 -0.03 30.16 17.17
CA SER A 486 -0.49 29.74 18.50
C SER A 486 0.49 30.10 19.63
N GLY A 487 1.63 30.74 19.32
CA GLY A 487 2.67 31.10 20.29
C GLY A 487 3.44 29.91 20.86
N GLY A 488 3.28 28.71 20.27
CA GLY A 488 3.81 27.45 20.77
C GLY A 488 4.65 26.75 19.71
N VAL A 489 5.87 27.24 19.45
CA VAL A 489 6.86 26.41 18.75
C VAL A 489 7.43 25.44 19.78
N GLY A 490 6.74 24.33 20.01
CA GLY A 490 7.34 23.20 20.70
C GLY A 490 8.61 22.76 19.96
N ASN A 491 9.61 22.26 20.68
CA ASN A 491 10.85 21.73 20.08
C ASN A 491 10.66 20.37 19.37
N ASP A 492 9.43 19.88 19.29
CA ASP A 492 9.13 18.52 18.84
C ASP A 492 8.60 18.47 17.40
N ALA A 493 9.19 17.59 16.59
CA ALA A 493 8.82 17.34 15.20
C ALA A 493 7.57 16.45 15.06
N GLU A 494 7.06 15.88 16.15
CA GLU A 494 5.86 15.05 16.11
C GLU A 494 4.61 15.87 15.75
N ILE A 495 3.79 15.34 14.83
CA ILE A 495 2.51 15.93 14.45
C ILE A 495 1.39 15.23 15.21
N TYR A 496 0.56 16.01 15.91
CA TYR A 496 -0.52 15.49 16.73
C TYR A 496 -1.85 15.43 15.98
N SER A 497 -2.74 14.52 16.40
CA SER A 497 -4.05 14.33 15.74
C SER A 497 -4.95 15.56 15.77
N GLN A 498 -4.75 16.47 16.72
CA GLN A 498 -5.47 17.74 16.79
C GLN A 498 -5.04 18.71 15.69
N GLU A 499 -3.75 18.72 15.34
CA GLU A 499 -3.20 19.60 14.31
C GLU A 499 -3.70 19.17 12.93
N VAL A 500 -3.73 17.85 12.69
CA VAL A 500 -4.24 17.30 11.43
C VAL A 500 -5.75 17.49 11.27
N ALA A 501 -6.51 17.52 12.36
CA ALA A 501 -7.95 17.83 12.30
C ALA A 501 -8.24 19.24 11.77
N GLN A 502 -7.28 20.18 11.93
CA GLN A 502 -7.38 21.59 11.50
C GLN A 502 -6.54 21.88 10.24
N LEU A 503 -6.07 20.83 9.56
CA LEU A 503 -5.10 20.95 8.47
C LEU A 503 -5.56 21.88 7.34
N THR A 504 -6.86 21.91 7.03
CA THR A 504 -7.43 22.82 6.03
C THR A 504 -7.19 24.28 6.39
N ASN A 505 -7.51 24.67 7.62
CA ASN A 505 -7.27 26.02 8.10
C ASN A 505 -5.78 26.33 8.13
N HIS A 506 -4.94 25.37 8.56
CA HIS A 506 -3.49 25.55 8.58
C HIS A 506 -2.89 25.78 7.19
N VAL A 507 -3.38 25.07 6.17
CA VAL A 507 -2.95 25.25 4.78
C VAL A 507 -3.42 26.59 4.22
N LEU A 508 -4.69 26.96 4.42
CA LEU A 508 -5.22 28.25 3.97
C LEU A 508 -4.50 29.43 4.64
N GLU A 509 -4.23 29.30 5.94
CA GLU A 509 -3.38 30.25 6.65
C GLU A 509 -1.97 30.24 6.11
N GLY A 510 -1.44 29.08 5.70
CA GLY A 510 -0.20 28.87 4.96
C GLY A 510 0.05 29.91 3.88
N TYR A 511 -0.99 30.22 3.09
CA TYR A 511 -0.90 31.14 1.95
C TYR A 511 -0.99 32.63 2.31
N LYS A 512 -1.46 32.98 3.51
CA LYS A 512 -1.61 34.39 3.93
C LYS A 512 -0.24 35.03 4.14
N ASP A 513 -0.03 36.21 3.58
CA ASP A 513 1.20 36.97 3.84
C ASP A 513 1.13 37.56 5.25
N ASP A 514 2.19 37.33 6.04
CA ASP A 514 2.33 37.78 7.42
C ASP A 514 3.52 38.74 7.53
N SER A 515 3.47 39.68 8.48
CA SER A 515 4.55 40.66 8.70
C SER A 515 5.80 40.06 9.36
N ASP A 516 5.69 38.88 9.97
CA ASP A 516 6.82 38.17 10.58
C ASP A 516 7.66 37.48 9.49
N SER A 517 8.98 37.70 9.52
CA SER A 517 9.89 37.20 8.47
C SER A 517 9.90 35.67 8.35
N ARG A 518 9.74 34.96 9.48
CA ARG A 518 9.67 33.50 9.48
C ARG A 518 8.35 32.99 8.91
N ALA A 519 7.23 33.62 9.29
CA ALA A 519 5.92 33.32 8.70
C ALA A 519 5.88 33.62 7.19
N GLN A 520 6.54 34.70 6.75
CA GLN A 520 6.67 35.05 5.33
C GLN A 520 7.45 34.00 4.54
N ASN A 521 8.55 33.47 5.09
CA ASN A 521 9.30 32.37 4.47
C ASN A 521 8.44 31.10 4.29
N ILE A 522 7.54 30.82 5.24
CA ILE A 522 6.59 29.71 5.11
C ILE A 522 5.55 30.01 4.03
N SER A 523 5.03 31.23 3.94
CA SER A 523 4.11 31.61 2.86
C SER A 523 4.74 31.49 1.48
N MET A 524 5.99 31.93 1.32
CA MET A 524 6.76 31.77 0.09
C MET A 524 6.95 30.29 -0.25
N PHE A 525 7.31 29.46 0.73
CA PHE A 525 7.39 28.00 0.56
C PHE A 525 6.05 27.40 0.09
N MET A 526 4.94 27.74 0.75
CA MET A 526 3.62 27.23 0.40
C MET A 526 3.16 27.67 -1.00
N LYS A 527 3.51 28.89 -1.44
CA LYS A 527 3.26 29.36 -2.80
C LYS A 527 4.11 28.57 -3.81
N ARG A 528 5.43 28.47 -3.57
CA ARG A 528 6.38 27.77 -4.44
C ARG A 528 6.03 26.30 -4.65
N PHE A 529 5.71 25.59 -3.57
CA PHE A 529 5.52 24.15 -3.62
C PHE A 529 4.04 23.73 -3.64
N GLY A 530 3.13 24.52 -3.06
CA GLY A 530 1.73 24.10 -2.96
C GLY A 530 0.93 24.28 -4.25
N ILE A 531 1.29 25.27 -5.08
CA ILE A 531 0.60 25.57 -6.34
C ILE A 531 0.85 24.47 -7.40
N PRO A 532 2.09 24.05 -7.71
CA PRO A 532 2.34 23.04 -8.74
C PRO A 532 2.13 21.59 -8.27
N TYR A 533 1.95 21.36 -6.95
CA TYR A 533 1.77 20.01 -6.38
C TYR A 533 0.66 19.17 -7.06
N PRO A 534 -0.55 19.70 -7.35
CA PRO A 534 -1.61 18.92 -8.00
C PRO A 534 -1.20 18.41 -9.38
N ALA A 535 -0.46 19.21 -10.16
CA ALA A 535 0.01 18.80 -11.48
C ALA A 535 0.94 17.58 -11.39
N GLN A 536 1.81 17.53 -10.39
CA GLN A 536 2.69 16.37 -10.16
C GLN A 536 1.90 15.11 -9.75
N VAL A 537 0.80 15.27 -9.02
CA VAL A 537 -0.09 14.16 -8.69
C VAL A 537 -0.85 13.66 -9.94
N GLU A 538 -1.22 14.56 -10.86
CA GLU A 538 -1.84 14.18 -12.14
C GLU A 538 -0.91 13.30 -12.99
N VAL A 539 0.38 13.64 -13.07
CA VAL A 539 1.39 12.85 -13.82
C VAL A 539 1.43 11.39 -13.35
N ILE A 540 1.45 11.16 -12.02
CA ILE A 540 1.43 9.80 -11.45
C ILE A 540 0.16 9.03 -11.87
N LEU A 541 -1.00 9.69 -11.87
CA LEU A 541 -2.26 9.06 -12.27
C LEU A 541 -2.26 8.74 -13.76
N GLU A 542 -1.69 9.60 -14.60
CA GLU A 542 -1.51 9.37 -16.04
C GLU A 542 -0.60 8.18 -16.31
N GLU A 543 0.56 8.12 -15.67
CA GLU A 543 1.50 7.00 -15.76
C GLU A 543 0.88 5.68 -15.32
N PHE A 544 0.13 5.68 -14.21
CA PHE A 544 -0.59 4.50 -13.76
C PHE A 544 -1.64 4.05 -14.78
N VAL A 545 -2.39 4.99 -15.36
CA VAL A 545 -3.39 4.70 -16.38
C VAL A 545 -2.70 4.15 -17.63
N ASP A 546 -1.58 4.71 -18.06
CA ASP A 546 -0.79 4.22 -19.19
C ASP A 546 -0.30 2.80 -18.93
N CYS A 547 0.32 2.56 -17.77
CA CYS A 547 0.74 1.24 -17.31
C CYS A 547 -0.42 0.23 -17.36
N SER A 548 -1.61 0.63 -16.92
CA SER A 548 -2.78 -0.25 -16.88
C SER A 548 -3.31 -0.65 -18.27
N LYS A 549 -3.11 0.20 -19.29
CA LYS A 549 -3.58 -0.02 -20.66
C LYS A 549 -2.54 -0.77 -21.52
N ASN A 550 -1.27 -0.42 -21.34
CA ASN A 550 -0.21 -0.78 -22.28
C ASN A 550 0.68 -1.92 -21.78
N LEU A 551 0.94 -2.01 -20.46
CA LEU A 551 1.86 -3.02 -19.95
C LEU A 551 1.24 -4.41 -19.96
N LYS A 552 1.94 -5.33 -20.61
CA LYS A 552 1.65 -6.76 -20.63
C LYS A 552 2.93 -7.52 -20.36
N LEU A 553 2.84 -8.55 -19.52
CA LEU A 553 3.91 -9.52 -19.34
C LEU A 553 3.38 -10.89 -19.73
N GLY A 554 4.03 -11.56 -20.69
CA GLY A 554 3.60 -12.90 -21.12
C GLY A 554 2.14 -12.96 -21.58
N GLY A 555 1.64 -11.86 -22.18
CA GLY A 555 0.25 -11.71 -22.61
C GLY A 555 -0.76 -11.42 -21.48
N VAL A 556 -0.33 -11.27 -20.23
CA VAL A 556 -1.17 -10.93 -19.07
C VAL A 556 -1.10 -9.43 -18.81
N GLN A 557 -2.27 -8.79 -18.75
CA GLN A 557 -2.42 -7.36 -18.46
C GLN A 557 -1.89 -7.00 -17.06
N PHE A 558 -1.40 -5.77 -16.93
CA PHE A 558 -0.84 -5.24 -15.69
C PHE A 558 -1.71 -5.51 -14.45
N ARG A 559 -1.05 -6.03 -13.41
CA ARG A 559 -1.68 -6.31 -12.11
C ARG A 559 -0.79 -5.88 -10.96
N PRO A 560 -1.05 -4.72 -10.36
CA PRO A 560 -0.20 -4.19 -9.31
C PRO A 560 -0.43 -4.87 -7.94
N PRO A 561 0.58 -4.87 -7.07
CA PRO A 561 0.44 -5.25 -5.66
C PRO A 561 -0.37 -4.22 -4.88
N ARG A 562 -0.88 -4.62 -3.70
CA ARG A 562 -1.73 -3.78 -2.83
C ARG A 562 -1.16 -2.39 -2.57
N TYR A 563 0.13 -2.24 -2.27
CA TYR A 563 0.68 -0.93 -1.88
C TYR A 563 0.45 0.13 -2.97
N LEU A 564 0.66 -0.21 -4.25
CA LEU A 564 0.43 0.70 -5.37
C LEU A 564 -1.05 1.02 -5.51
N VAL A 565 -1.93 0.04 -5.32
CA VAL A 565 -3.39 0.28 -5.31
C VAL A 565 -3.79 1.32 -4.26
N LEU A 566 -3.20 1.24 -3.06
CA LEU A 566 -3.44 2.19 -1.97
C LEU A 566 -2.88 3.58 -2.28
N GLU A 567 -1.69 3.64 -2.89
CA GLU A 567 -1.06 4.90 -3.33
C GLU A 567 -1.92 5.63 -4.35
N ILE A 568 -2.42 4.95 -5.39
CA ILE A 568 -3.30 5.58 -6.41
C ILE A 568 -4.57 6.17 -5.79
N VAL A 569 -5.23 5.47 -4.87
CA VAL A 569 -6.41 6.03 -4.18
C VAL A 569 -6.04 7.22 -3.30
N LYS A 570 -4.87 7.19 -2.64
CA LYS A 570 -4.35 8.33 -1.87
C LYS A 570 -4.13 9.56 -2.78
N HIS A 571 -3.57 9.37 -3.97
CA HIS A 571 -3.37 10.44 -4.95
C HIS A 571 -4.70 11.04 -5.42
N CYS A 572 -5.71 10.22 -5.72
CA CYS A 572 -7.06 10.72 -6.02
C CYS A 572 -7.65 11.51 -4.84
N LYS A 573 -7.47 11.02 -3.60
CA LYS A 573 -7.91 11.76 -2.40
C LYS A 573 -7.23 13.13 -2.30
N ASN A 574 -5.92 13.20 -2.52
CA ASN A 574 -5.16 14.45 -2.46
C ASN A 574 -5.65 15.49 -3.48
N LEU A 575 -6.00 15.08 -4.71
CA LEU A 575 -6.55 15.99 -5.73
C LEU A 575 -7.93 16.53 -5.35
N LEU A 576 -8.82 15.67 -4.81
CA LEU A 576 -10.12 16.12 -4.29
C LEU A 576 -9.93 17.14 -3.18
N GLU A 577 -9.05 16.82 -2.22
CA GLU A 577 -8.72 17.67 -1.08
C GLU A 577 -8.13 19.02 -1.50
N ASN A 578 -7.27 19.04 -2.53
CA ASN A 578 -6.76 20.28 -3.10
C ASN A 578 -7.88 21.14 -3.73
N ASN A 579 -8.82 20.55 -4.47
CA ASN A 579 -9.94 21.30 -5.02
C ASN A 579 -10.88 21.87 -3.95
N ILE A 580 -11.08 21.13 -2.85
CA ILE A 580 -11.83 21.64 -1.69
C ILE A 580 -11.11 22.85 -1.09
N LEU A 581 -9.77 22.76 -0.93
CA LEU A 581 -8.96 23.88 -0.46
C LEU A 581 -9.07 25.09 -1.38
N GLN A 582 -9.00 24.88 -2.71
CA GLN A 582 -9.11 25.98 -3.66
C GLN A 582 -10.48 26.65 -3.62
N LEU A 583 -11.55 25.85 -3.59
CA LEU A 583 -12.91 26.39 -3.57
C LEU A 583 -13.19 27.13 -2.26
N LYS A 584 -12.69 26.62 -1.11
CA LYS A 584 -12.85 27.28 0.20
C LYS A 584 -11.99 28.54 0.33
N GLY A 585 -10.74 28.50 -0.12
CA GLY A 585 -9.78 29.59 0.05
C GLY A 585 -9.89 30.71 -0.97
N PHE A 586 -10.18 30.36 -2.22
CA PHE A 586 -10.13 31.27 -3.37
C PHE A 586 -11.45 31.34 -4.14
N GLY A 587 -12.46 30.56 -3.77
CA GLY A 587 -13.78 30.57 -4.43
C GLY A 587 -13.78 29.96 -5.84
N VAL A 588 -12.70 29.28 -6.24
CA VAL A 588 -12.51 28.71 -7.58
C VAL A 588 -12.10 27.24 -7.51
N LEU A 589 -12.42 26.49 -8.55
CA LEU A 589 -11.91 25.13 -8.77
C LEU A 589 -10.58 25.17 -9.51
N HIS A 590 -9.81 24.07 -9.43
CA HIS A 590 -8.55 23.94 -10.13
C HIS A 590 -8.73 24.08 -11.64
N VAL A 591 -7.75 24.69 -12.33
CA VAL A 591 -7.80 24.94 -13.78
C VAL A 591 -7.95 23.65 -14.61
N THR A 592 -7.36 22.55 -14.14
CA THR A 592 -7.44 21.21 -14.73
C THR A 592 -8.55 20.32 -14.12
N PHE A 593 -9.54 20.89 -13.42
CA PHE A 593 -10.58 20.12 -12.72
C PHE A 593 -11.29 19.05 -13.59
N GLU A 594 -11.64 19.38 -14.84
CA GLU A 594 -12.28 18.42 -15.76
C GLU A 594 -11.33 17.27 -16.16
N LYS A 595 -10.04 17.59 -16.37
CA LYS A 595 -9.00 16.58 -16.63
C LYS A 595 -8.85 15.64 -15.44
N GLN A 596 -8.84 16.16 -14.23
CA GLN A 596 -8.75 15.36 -13.00
C GLN A 596 -9.97 14.43 -12.84
N LEU A 597 -11.18 14.89 -13.17
CA LEU A 597 -12.40 14.06 -13.16
C LEU A 597 -12.33 12.91 -14.17
N GLU A 598 -11.75 13.17 -15.34
CA GLU A 598 -11.52 12.15 -16.37
C GLU A 598 -10.45 11.14 -15.94
N LEU A 599 -9.34 11.60 -15.34
CA LEU A 599 -8.33 10.71 -14.75
C LEU A 599 -8.93 9.79 -13.68
N PHE A 600 -9.83 10.28 -12.82
CA PHE A 600 -10.52 9.43 -11.84
C PHE A 600 -11.35 8.35 -12.53
N ALA A 601 -12.05 8.68 -13.62
CA ALA A 601 -12.84 7.71 -14.38
C ALA A 601 -11.93 6.64 -15.02
N GLN A 602 -10.78 7.02 -15.56
CA GLN A 602 -9.82 6.10 -16.14
C GLN A 602 -9.19 5.18 -15.08
N CYS A 603 -8.84 5.70 -13.90
CA CYS A 603 -8.39 4.89 -12.76
C CYS A 603 -9.45 3.90 -12.27
N VAL A 604 -10.73 4.31 -12.23
CA VAL A 604 -11.85 3.40 -11.91
C VAL A 604 -11.91 2.27 -12.92
N HIS A 605 -11.92 2.59 -14.21
CA HIS A 605 -11.97 1.58 -15.28
C HIS A 605 -10.78 0.63 -15.23
N ALA A 606 -9.56 1.15 -14.96
CA ALA A 606 -8.37 0.34 -14.79
C ALA A 606 -8.56 -0.71 -13.68
N PHE A 607 -8.97 -0.31 -12.47
CA PHE A 607 -9.18 -1.27 -11.37
C PHE A 607 -10.38 -2.20 -11.58
N GLU A 608 -11.44 -1.74 -12.23
CA GLU A 608 -12.57 -2.59 -12.60
C GLU A 608 -12.14 -3.69 -13.56
N SER A 609 -11.32 -3.39 -14.56
CA SER A 609 -10.76 -4.38 -15.48
C SER A 609 -9.87 -5.42 -14.77
N MET A 610 -9.20 -5.00 -13.68
CA MET A 610 -8.40 -5.88 -12.84
C MET A 610 -9.25 -6.75 -11.91
N ALA A 611 -10.51 -6.39 -11.61
CA ALA A 611 -11.38 -7.13 -10.70
C ALA A 611 -12.43 -7.99 -11.42
N ALA A 612 -12.97 -7.47 -12.52
CA ALA A 612 -14.08 -8.06 -13.26
C ALA A 612 -13.59 -9.17 -14.18
N SER A 613 -14.40 -10.23 -14.30
CA SER A 613 -14.22 -11.25 -15.33
C SER A 613 -15.60 -11.66 -15.86
N PRO A 614 -15.69 -12.36 -17.02
CA PRO A 614 -16.99 -12.71 -17.62
C PRO A 614 -17.95 -13.47 -16.69
N TRP A 615 -17.44 -14.06 -15.59
CA TRP A 615 -18.20 -14.83 -14.61
C TRP A 615 -18.16 -14.23 -13.19
N ASN A 616 -17.47 -13.11 -12.96
CA ASN A 616 -17.39 -12.45 -11.66
C ASN A 616 -17.59 -10.95 -11.86
N SER A 617 -18.76 -10.44 -11.47
CA SER A 617 -19.04 -9.01 -11.51
C SER A 617 -18.17 -8.25 -10.51
N ILE A 618 -18.05 -6.94 -10.71
CA ILE A 618 -17.33 -6.05 -9.78
C ILE A 618 -17.96 -6.12 -8.38
N ASP A 619 -19.29 -6.17 -8.29
CA ASP A 619 -20.00 -6.31 -7.02
C ASP A 619 -19.72 -7.66 -6.33
N ALA A 620 -19.65 -8.75 -7.10
CA ALA A 620 -19.26 -10.04 -6.56
C ALA A 620 -17.78 -10.05 -6.11
N ALA A 621 -16.87 -9.42 -6.86
CA ALA A 621 -15.48 -9.25 -6.45
C ALA A 621 -15.37 -8.43 -5.15
N TYR A 622 -16.15 -7.35 -5.05
CA TYR A 622 -16.23 -6.50 -3.86
C TYR A 622 -16.77 -7.25 -2.64
N ALA A 623 -17.85 -8.01 -2.83
CA ALA A 623 -18.45 -8.86 -1.80
C ALA A 623 -17.49 -9.98 -1.33
N ASN A 624 -16.57 -10.42 -2.18
CA ASN A 624 -15.50 -11.36 -1.83
C ASN A 624 -14.27 -10.69 -1.18
N GLY A 625 -14.27 -9.37 -0.99
CA GLY A 625 -13.18 -8.64 -0.36
C GLY A 625 -12.00 -8.34 -1.30
N CYS A 626 -12.23 -8.22 -2.61
CA CYS A 626 -11.20 -7.88 -3.60
C CYS A 626 -10.73 -6.41 -3.44
N ILE A 627 -9.41 -6.21 -3.37
CA ILE A 627 -8.83 -4.87 -3.19
C ILE A 627 -9.03 -3.96 -4.41
N TYR A 628 -8.94 -4.50 -5.63
CA TYR A 628 -9.13 -3.72 -6.86
C TYR A 628 -10.59 -3.22 -6.97
N ALA A 629 -11.56 -4.07 -6.66
CA ALA A 629 -12.97 -3.67 -6.62
C ALA A 629 -13.26 -2.66 -5.50
N ALA A 630 -12.55 -2.75 -4.37
CA ALA A 630 -12.66 -1.75 -3.31
C ALA A 630 -12.08 -0.40 -3.74
N ALA A 631 -10.92 -0.40 -4.38
CA ALA A 631 -10.30 0.81 -4.91
C ALA A 631 -11.17 1.49 -5.98
N SER A 632 -11.76 0.73 -6.91
CA SER A 632 -12.64 1.30 -7.93
C SER A 632 -13.88 1.97 -7.31
N LYS A 633 -14.52 1.34 -6.31
CA LYS A 633 -15.64 1.96 -5.59
C LYS A 633 -15.23 3.19 -4.78
N MET A 634 -14.05 3.19 -4.16
CA MET A 634 -13.54 4.36 -3.44
C MET A 634 -13.27 5.54 -4.38
N ILE A 635 -12.56 5.33 -5.48
CA ILE A 635 -12.28 6.40 -6.46
C ILE A 635 -13.59 6.89 -7.08
N SER A 636 -14.55 6.00 -7.35
CA SER A 636 -15.88 6.40 -7.80
C SER A 636 -16.60 7.32 -6.80
N GLY A 637 -16.50 7.01 -5.50
CA GLY A 637 -17.03 7.88 -4.45
C GLY A 637 -16.32 9.22 -4.37
N LEU A 638 -14.97 9.24 -4.45
CA LEU A 638 -14.18 10.49 -4.53
C LEU A 638 -14.56 11.33 -5.75
N ARG A 639 -14.76 10.70 -6.91
CA ARG A 639 -15.21 11.35 -8.14
C ARG A 639 -16.60 11.98 -7.98
N ASN A 640 -17.53 11.28 -7.33
CA ASN A 640 -18.87 11.81 -7.07
C ASN A 640 -18.82 13.03 -6.14
N LEU A 641 -17.95 13.02 -5.12
CA LEU A 641 -17.73 14.18 -4.27
C LEU A 641 -17.14 15.35 -5.06
N MET A 642 -16.17 15.07 -5.92
CA MET A 642 -15.57 16.06 -6.81
C MET A 642 -16.61 16.69 -7.73
N LEU A 643 -17.48 15.89 -8.37
CA LEU A 643 -18.61 16.39 -9.17
C LEU A 643 -19.58 17.26 -8.35
N GLY A 644 -19.79 16.90 -7.08
CA GLY A 644 -20.58 17.71 -6.15
C GLY A 644 -20.04 19.14 -5.98
N LEU A 645 -18.72 19.34 -6.03
CA LEU A 645 -18.10 20.67 -5.94
C LEU A 645 -18.50 21.58 -7.11
N LYS A 646 -18.69 21.02 -8.32
CA LYS A 646 -19.12 21.77 -9.51
C LYS A 646 -20.49 22.42 -9.32
N THR A 647 -21.40 21.73 -8.63
CA THR A 647 -22.76 22.21 -8.34
C THR A 647 -22.82 23.25 -7.21
N ARG A 648 -21.72 23.43 -6.46
CA ARG A 648 -21.63 24.35 -5.31
C ARG A 648 -20.95 25.66 -5.65
N ARG A 649 -20.69 25.94 -6.94
CA ARG A 649 -20.24 27.25 -7.39
C ARG A 649 -21.26 28.28 -6.89
N PRO A 650 -20.87 29.33 -6.14
CA PRO A 650 -21.77 30.42 -5.87
C PRO A 650 -22.10 31.06 -7.22
N GLU A 651 -23.30 30.82 -7.74
CA GLU A 651 -23.94 31.77 -8.63
C GLU A 651 -23.97 33.08 -7.86
N GLY A 652 -23.43 34.14 -8.47
CA GLY A 652 -23.26 35.43 -7.81
C GLY A 652 -24.59 35.96 -7.29
N ASP A 653 -24.83 35.78 -6.00
CA ASP A 653 -25.96 36.39 -5.33
C ASP A 653 -25.55 37.82 -4.97
N SER A 654 -26.08 38.75 -5.75
CA SER A 654 -25.94 40.18 -5.57
C SER A 654 -26.45 40.60 -4.20
N GLY A 655 -25.56 40.91 -3.25
CA GLY A 655 -25.94 41.72 -2.09
C GLY A 655 -25.24 41.48 -0.76
N GLN A 656 -24.35 40.50 -0.61
CA GLN A 656 -23.57 40.33 0.62
C GLN A 656 -22.07 40.34 0.31
N GLN A 657 -21.33 41.17 1.06
CA GLN A 657 -19.87 41.26 0.95
C GLN A 657 -19.27 39.86 1.08
N PRO A 658 -18.40 39.42 0.15
CA PRO A 658 -17.70 38.15 0.29
C PRO A 658 -16.85 38.18 1.57
N PRO A 659 -16.72 37.05 2.30
CA PRO A 659 -15.63 36.92 3.26
C PRO A 659 -14.31 37.19 2.52
N GLU A 660 -13.30 37.79 3.17
CA GLU A 660 -12.00 38.14 2.60
C GLU A 660 -11.45 37.03 1.68
N THR A 661 -11.79 37.09 0.40
CA THR A 661 -11.32 36.16 -0.62
C THR A 661 -9.85 36.47 -0.82
N LEU A 662 -8.99 35.48 -0.54
CA LEU A 662 -7.59 35.59 -0.89
C LEU A 662 -7.50 35.82 -2.39
N GLN A 663 -6.74 36.84 -2.81
CA GLN A 663 -6.42 36.98 -4.22
C GLN A 663 -5.64 35.73 -4.64
N MET A 664 -6.08 35.12 -5.74
CA MET A 664 -5.34 34.00 -6.31
C MET A 664 -3.90 34.48 -6.57
N PRO A 665 -2.86 33.71 -6.24
CA PRO A 665 -1.53 33.96 -6.78
C PRO A 665 -1.64 33.80 -8.30
N THR A 666 -1.73 34.92 -9.01
CA THR A 666 -2.03 34.92 -10.44
C THR A 666 -0.81 34.45 -11.21
N SER A 667 -0.92 33.25 -11.79
CA SER A 667 -0.09 32.71 -12.88
C SER A 667 1.36 32.32 -12.57
N LEU A 668 1.83 31.34 -13.34
CA LEU A 668 3.22 30.94 -13.49
C LEU A 668 4.12 32.05 -14.06
N ASP A 669 3.58 33.20 -14.47
CA ASP A 669 4.33 34.24 -15.17
C ASP A 669 5.13 35.16 -14.22
N ASP A 670 4.83 35.17 -12.92
CA ASP A 670 5.54 35.97 -11.90
C ASP A 670 6.63 35.17 -11.13
N LEU A 671 6.79 33.89 -11.45
CA LEU A 671 7.94 33.10 -11.00
C LEU A 671 8.96 33.12 -12.15
N ASP A 672 10.22 33.41 -11.84
CA ASP A 672 11.31 33.18 -12.78
C ASP A 672 11.51 31.66 -12.93
N VAL A 673 10.60 31.02 -13.66
CA VAL A 673 10.58 29.59 -13.98
C VAL A 673 11.75 29.22 -14.90
N SER A 674 12.53 30.21 -15.37
CA SER A 674 13.75 29.99 -16.16
C SER A 674 14.91 29.37 -15.37
N GLN A 675 14.79 29.23 -14.04
CA GLN A 675 15.77 28.53 -13.20
C GLN A 675 15.35 27.11 -12.78
N LEU A 676 14.13 26.68 -13.12
CA LEU A 676 13.88 25.25 -13.26
C LEU A 676 14.30 24.89 -14.69
N ASP A 677 15.52 24.37 -14.84
CA ASP A 677 15.96 23.69 -16.07
C ASP A 677 15.06 22.47 -16.27
N PHE A 678 13.88 22.69 -16.82
CA PHE A 678 13.10 21.67 -17.48
C PHE A 678 13.90 21.27 -18.72
N VAL A 679 14.59 20.13 -18.63
CA VAL A 679 15.07 19.43 -19.82
C VAL A 679 13.86 18.80 -20.49
N THR A 680 13.04 19.63 -21.14
CA THR A 680 12.24 19.21 -22.29
C THR A 680 13.21 19.16 -23.46
N ASN A 681 13.85 18.01 -23.67
CA ASN A 681 14.50 17.72 -24.95
C ASN A 681 13.76 16.56 -25.62
N ASP A 682 12.97 16.95 -26.63
CA ASP A 682 12.55 16.20 -27.81
C ASP A 682 12.10 14.73 -27.66
N GLY A 683 10.77 14.53 -27.73
CA GLY A 683 10.19 13.20 -27.81
C GLY A 683 8.69 13.16 -28.07
N ASN A 684 8.23 13.83 -29.11
CA ASN A 684 6.92 13.70 -29.78
C ASN A 684 6.06 12.48 -29.40
N TRP A 685 5.01 12.64 -28.58
CA TRP A 685 3.83 11.76 -28.64
C TRP A 685 2.54 12.55 -28.40
N TRP A 686 2.05 13.18 -29.47
CA TRP A 686 0.64 13.52 -29.68
C TRP A 686 0.27 13.03 -31.09
N PRO A 687 -0.87 12.37 -31.34
CA PRO A 687 -1.40 12.28 -32.69
C PRO A 687 -2.27 13.51 -32.98
N SER A 688 -1.92 14.12 -34.11
CA SER A 688 -2.50 15.24 -34.83
C SER A 688 -4.03 15.27 -34.98
N ILE A 689 -4.58 16.47 -35.14
CA ILE A 689 -5.21 16.93 -36.41
C ILE A 689 -5.50 18.44 -36.37
N GLU A 690 -5.16 19.04 -37.51
CA GLU A 690 -5.34 20.37 -38.11
C GLU A 690 -6.49 21.27 -37.64
N PHE A 691 -6.23 22.59 -37.60
CA PHE A 691 -6.94 23.52 -38.49
C PHE A 691 -6.05 24.70 -38.92
N ASP A 692 -6.15 24.94 -40.22
CA ASP A 692 -5.50 25.90 -41.11
C ASP A 692 -5.94 27.35 -40.83
N VAL A 693 -4.99 28.29 -40.72
CA VAL A 693 -5.16 29.67 -41.20
C VAL A 693 -3.82 30.20 -41.73
N LEU A 694 -3.76 30.26 -43.06
CA LEU A 694 -2.80 30.99 -43.89
C LEU A 694 -2.53 32.45 -43.48
N GLY A 695 -1.25 32.81 -43.56
CA GLY A 695 -0.77 33.98 -44.31
C GLY A 695 -0.50 35.27 -43.52
N MET A 696 0.78 35.67 -43.42
CA MET A 696 1.36 36.69 -44.31
C MET A 696 2.84 36.98 -43.98
N MET A 697 3.65 36.83 -45.03
CA MET A 697 4.90 37.52 -45.40
C MET A 697 6.17 37.33 -44.54
N GLN A 698 7.20 36.62 -45.02
CA GLN A 698 8.24 37.03 -46.01
C GLN A 698 9.25 38.06 -45.47
N GLU A 699 10.46 37.57 -45.15
CA GLU A 699 11.77 37.95 -45.73
C GLU A 699 12.92 37.78 -44.71
N GLN A 700 13.74 36.74 -44.93
CA GLN A 700 15.19 36.70 -44.64
C GLN A 700 15.93 37.53 -45.73
N PRO A 701 17.28 37.79 -45.70
CA PRO A 701 18.33 37.07 -44.96
C PRO A 701 19.57 37.89 -44.45
N ASP A 702 20.51 37.13 -43.86
CA ASP A 702 21.98 37.29 -43.81
C ASP A 702 22.65 38.38 -42.95
N GLN A 703 23.45 37.95 -41.96
CA GLN A 703 24.92 38.02 -42.06
C GLN A 703 25.68 37.30 -40.91
N SER A 704 26.77 36.68 -41.36
CA SER A 704 27.87 35.90 -40.78
C SER A 704 28.56 36.33 -39.46
N PHE A 705 28.99 35.28 -38.71
CA PHE A 705 30.26 35.05 -37.98
C PHE A 705 31.01 36.20 -37.27
N ASP A 706 31.36 35.98 -35.98
CA ASP A 706 32.76 35.82 -35.57
C ASP A 706 32.88 35.12 -34.18
N PRO A 707 33.70 34.05 -34.01
CA PRO A 707 33.94 33.41 -32.73
C PRO A 707 35.37 33.71 -32.26
N ASN A 708 35.54 34.67 -31.35
CA ASN A 708 36.72 34.80 -30.47
C ASN A 708 36.54 36.05 -29.62
N LEU A 709 36.48 35.91 -28.29
CA LEU A 709 37.01 36.86 -27.30
C LEU A 709 36.73 36.34 -25.89
N PHE A 710 37.57 35.40 -25.44
CA PHE A 710 38.01 35.40 -24.03
C PHE A 710 39.13 36.42 -23.89
N PRO A 711 39.26 37.05 -22.72
CA PRO A 711 40.42 36.68 -21.91
C PRO A 711 40.10 36.46 -20.42
N GLU A 712 40.88 35.55 -19.85
CA GLU A 712 41.09 35.30 -18.42
C GLU A 712 41.83 36.45 -17.70
N PHE A 713 41.94 36.27 -16.37
CA PHE A 713 42.75 36.95 -15.33
C PHE A 713 42.03 38.11 -14.61
N ASP A 714 41.85 38.11 -13.28
CA ASP A 714 42.50 37.41 -12.15
C ASP A 714 41.55 36.67 -11.21
#